data_AF-A0A8K9XTG1-F1
#
_entry.id   AF-A0A8K9XTG1-F1
#
_cell.length_a   1.000
_cell.length_b   1.000
_cell.length_c   1.000
_cell.angle_alpha   90.00
_cell.angle_beta   90.00
_cell.angle_gamma   90.00
#
_symmetry.space_group_name_H-M   'P 1'
#
loop_
_entity.id
_entity.type
_entity.pdbx_description
1 polymer ?
#
loop_
_entity_poly.entity_id
_entity_poly.type
_entity_poly.pdbx_seq_one_letter_code
_entity_poly.pdbx_strand_id
1 'polypeptide(L)'
;MEGDLSDAQRQVADLQGQCSSLADLLSSRQKEVAQRDQHVTQLRRELQEVQALYRQSSEHAAEQAQLIQQLEGLNLDTQRVLRNQEEAHTADTTSYQKLYNELSICYQALKSNEGRLRQSHVALTTQLGQKEQQIVQLQGQLQQQQQQQTHNQQQLPQTMAPAGPPARQTNSKHFEEQTLYDSPDQEPSGEEAPPSTCSPVPQQPPGPPDTSLALSPSRGQHTGRRQSAPVQLSRSLSPASSVESGRGVEKRIHDLEELLRLKTVENEELRRAHEKRHERLRLVQTNYRTVKDQLREVEDAQGLPRGRAQQRAEPWQLRQENSDAVWNELAYFKHLNKKLTTHKTNLEEELDVLRVQTAMDRATVQELRLCLQNKQPELLHKVAADPEVKNSTPKKPSAERVEQSLKKIEQLERRTVSMEQETERLREDNQHLQEANTALTQDKEHLQGSLARLRTQGAVRDEAAHAQALAQGERHRTEALALETQLEGARKEAGRTRQQLLRLRQELGILRAARDFNRRQRGPKANMLTGLAATATAGGGISGGALANNKVKFKTGMRPRGPARLHRHRAVGPNQAIGGGGGSPARDDWEDISADSGEEYSDSLDSHPIKSHRYAAASEQPAEEFSRTQPDVPNQGYKQREPGEEGGKRRSERKRRKAQRCGCCAPASLRGRVLALQRHLAVLQTVRCDAQRSSQELRDANEKITSQLAQRLNVSKQLSQKLTSDLAGVEQQKKVLEMELEQWRQIHRTNTPQQLPSTAPQPLETPSPPVLKALEAEVKHLHTKLKSSKAEVTSHTSANKALRAQLLEREEKLRELQEKVIHTERDVHMKRQLVEDVKTRMKFLLETEKTHRGLVEELEKKVKTLTEEATNRKAYIDSLKRRLSVATKEKSQYETTCQDLKEGLDKKEQCVEALQARVRASERAQAELEQTASRQMEGLAQQSTVALEALHRRLGLAHTQLEQLQAFTKALASETLREVQDAKSQLRKNRKMAEKKKAEGAGGLSKQSMVKAQSIAASILNMTEMDLAEMLDTDEEEDDVAADSRRDQEWLDQVMKILQQQIPSAALLMEVLCVKMKERKVLTEALAALTTPVSEIA
;
A
#
# COMPACT_ATOMS: atom_id res chain seq x y z
N MET A 1 43.85 -73.93 -46.23
CA MET A 1 44.41 -72.64 -46.69
C MET A 1 43.29 -71.62 -46.93
N GLU A 2 42.53 -71.68 -48.03
CA GLU A 2 41.49 -70.66 -48.32
C GLU A 2 40.36 -70.64 -47.29
N GLY A 3 39.88 -71.79 -46.84
CA GLY A 3 38.85 -71.89 -45.78
C GLY A 3 39.30 -71.22 -44.47
N ASP A 4 40.48 -71.57 -43.97
CA ASP A 4 41.04 -71.00 -42.73
C ASP A 4 41.24 -69.48 -42.84
N LEU A 5 41.58 -68.97 -44.03
CA LEU A 5 41.73 -67.55 -44.31
C LEU A 5 40.36 -66.83 -44.29
N SER A 6 39.30 -67.48 -44.79
CA SER A 6 37.93 -66.95 -44.73
C SER A 6 37.36 -66.93 -43.30
N ASP A 7 37.68 -67.93 -42.48
CA ASP A 7 37.24 -67.97 -41.07
C ASP A 7 38.06 -67.01 -40.20
N ALA A 8 39.35 -66.82 -40.47
CA ALA A 8 40.13 -65.75 -39.85
C ALA A 8 39.59 -64.35 -40.22
N GLN A 9 39.18 -64.14 -41.47
CA GLN A 9 38.53 -62.89 -41.90
C GLN A 9 37.19 -62.65 -41.17
N ARG A 10 36.37 -63.69 -40.97
CA ARG A 10 35.14 -63.61 -40.15
C ARG A 10 35.45 -63.24 -38.71
N GLN A 11 36.42 -63.90 -38.07
CA GLN A 11 36.82 -63.59 -36.69
C GLN A 11 37.34 -62.15 -36.54
N VAL A 12 38.10 -61.65 -37.52
CA VAL A 12 38.54 -60.24 -37.55
C VAL A 12 37.35 -59.29 -37.71
N ALA A 13 36.37 -59.60 -38.57
CA ALA A 13 35.16 -58.80 -38.71
C ALA A 13 34.30 -58.79 -37.44
N ASP A 14 34.14 -59.94 -36.77
CA ASP A 14 33.43 -60.06 -35.50
C ASP A 14 34.12 -59.27 -34.38
N LEU A 15 35.46 -59.35 -34.29
CA LEU A 15 36.25 -58.56 -33.35
C LEU A 15 36.21 -57.06 -33.68
N GLN A 16 36.19 -56.66 -34.95
CA GLN A 16 35.98 -55.27 -35.35
C GLN A 16 34.58 -54.76 -34.98
N GLY A 17 33.55 -55.60 -35.12
CA GLY A 17 32.19 -55.30 -34.65
C GLY A 17 32.13 -55.13 -33.13
N GLN A 18 32.79 -56.01 -32.37
CA GLN A 18 32.90 -55.89 -30.92
C GLN A 18 33.65 -54.62 -30.51
N CYS A 19 34.81 -54.33 -31.10
CA CYS A 19 35.56 -53.09 -30.85
C CYS A 19 34.74 -51.83 -31.18
N SER A 20 33.97 -51.85 -32.26
CA SER A 20 33.08 -50.74 -32.62
C SER A 20 31.97 -50.56 -31.57
N SER A 21 31.31 -51.65 -31.15
CA SER A 21 30.28 -51.59 -30.11
C SER A 21 30.81 -51.11 -28.74
N LEU A 22 32.06 -51.44 -28.41
CA LEU A 22 32.74 -50.94 -27.20
C LEU A 22 33.11 -49.47 -27.34
N ALA A 23 33.52 -49.01 -28.53
CA ALA A 23 33.77 -47.60 -28.81
C ALA A 23 32.49 -46.76 -28.70
N ASP A 24 31.36 -47.27 -29.22
CA ASP A 24 30.05 -46.62 -29.07
C ASP A 24 29.59 -46.58 -27.60
N LEU A 25 29.79 -47.66 -26.84
CA LEU A 25 29.49 -47.70 -25.41
C LEU A 25 30.34 -46.72 -24.61
N LEU A 26 31.64 -46.63 -24.91
CA LEU A 26 32.55 -45.64 -24.32
C LEU A 26 32.14 -44.21 -24.69
N SER A 27 31.76 -43.95 -25.95
CA SER A 27 31.23 -42.66 -26.41
C SER A 27 29.95 -42.26 -25.68
N SER A 28 29.04 -43.22 -25.44
CA SER A 28 27.83 -43.00 -24.63
C SER A 28 28.18 -42.66 -23.17
N ARG A 29 29.06 -43.44 -22.54
CA ARG A 29 29.52 -43.16 -21.16
C ARG A 29 30.26 -41.84 -21.03
N GLN A 30 31.08 -41.45 -22.02
CA GLN A 30 31.75 -40.15 -22.01
C GLN A 30 30.74 -38.98 -22.09
N LYS A 31 29.67 -39.12 -22.88
CA LYS A 31 28.58 -38.14 -22.94
C LYS A 31 27.80 -38.07 -21.62
N GLU A 32 27.50 -39.22 -21.00
CA GLU A 32 26.87 -39.27 -19.67
C GLU A 32 27.74 -38.60 -18.60
N VAL A 33 29.06 -38.85 -18.58
CA VAL A 33 29.99 -38.19 -17.65
C VAL A 33 29.99 -36.68 -17.88
N ALA A 34 30.12 -36.21 -19.12
CA ALA A 34 30.07 -34.79 -19.44
C ALA A 34 28.74 -34.11 -19.01
N GLN A 35 27.60 -34.79 -19.16
CA GLN A 35 26.30 -34.31 -18.65
C GLN A 35 26.28 -34.24 -17.11
N ARG A 36 26.82 -35.25 -16.42
CA ARG A 36 26.91 -35.25 -14.96
C ARG A 36 27.84 -34.15 -14.45
N ASP A 37 28.96 -33.90 -15.12
CA ASP A 37 29.86 -32.79 -14.80
C ASP A 37 29.17 -31.44 -14.98
N GLN A 38 28.41 -31.25 -16.07
CA GLN A 38 27.57 -30.06 -16.27
C GLN A 38 26.59 -29.87 -15.10
N HIS A 39 25.84 -30.91 -14.71
CA HIS A 39 24.94 -30.85 -13.56
C HIS A 39 25.67 -30.54 -12.24
N VAL A 40 26.86 -31.10 -12.01
CA VAL A 40 27.67 -30.79 -10.81
C VAL A 40 28.13 -29.34 -10.83
N THR A 41 28.52 -28.78 -11.98
CA THR A 41 28.87 -27.34 -12.07
C THR A 41 27.65 -26.45 -11.86
N GLN A 42 26.47 -26.84 -12.32
CA GLN A 42 25.22 -26.11 -12.07
C GLN A 42 24.88 -26.10 -10.57
N LEU A 43 24.84 -27.27 -9.92
CA LEU A 43 24.58 -27.38 -8.48
C LEU A 43 25.58 -26.59 -7.62
N ARG A 44 26.84 -26.48 -8.06
CA ARG A 44 27.85 -25.63 -7.40
C ARG A 44 27.53 -24.14 -7.50
N ARG A 45 27.01 -23.65 -8.64
CA ARG A 45 26.56 -22.25 -8.78
C ARG A 45 25.33 -21.98 -7.92
N GLU A 46 24.33 -22.86 -7.98
CA GLU A 46 23.11 -22.76 -7.16
C GLU A 46 23.44 -22.73 -5.65
N LEU A 47 24.40 -23.55 -5.20
CA LEU A 47 24.88 -23.50 -3.81
C LEU A 47 25.58 -22.18 -3.46
N GLN A 48 26.40 -21.62 -4.36
CA GLN A 48 27.05 -20.32 -4.16
C GLN A 48 26.05 -19.17 -4.12
N GLU A 49 25.02 -19.20 -4.97
CA GLU A 49 23.91 -18.24 -4.98
C GLU A 49 23.13 -18.31 -3.67
N VAL A 50 22.75 -19.51 -3.20
CA VAL A 50 22.09 -19.70 -1.91
C VAL A 50 22.96 -19.21 -0.73
N GLN A 51 24.27 -19.45 -0.76
CA GLN A 51 25.18 -18.91 0.26
C GLN A 51 25.31 -17.39 0.21
N ALA A 52 25.26 -16.77 -0.98
CA ALA A 52 25.27 -15.32 -1.12
C ALA A 52 23.97 -14.69 -0.60
N LEU A 53 22.82 -15.29 -0.95
CA LEU A 53 21.50 -14.89 -0.45
C LEU A 53 21.39 -15.05 1.07
N TYR A 54 21.95 -16.13 1.64
CA TYR A 54 22.01 -16.31 3.09
C TYR A 54 22.84 -15.22 3.78
N ARG A 55 24.01 -14.87 3.23
CA ARG A 55 24.83 -13.75 3.76
C ARG A 55 24.06 -12.43 3.72
N GLN A 56 23.44 -12.09 2.59
CA GLN A 56 22.60 -10.89 2.46
C GLN A 56 21.43 -10.89 3.45
N SER A 57 20.76 -12.04 3.63
CA SER A 57 19.69 -12.17 4.62
C SER A 57 20.18 -11.98 6.06
N SER A 58 21.40 -12.42 6.38
CA SER A 58 22.02 -12.21 7.69
C SER A 58 22.45 -10.75 7.92
N GLU A 59 22.95 -10.08 6.88
CA GLU A 59 23.27 -8.64 6.91
C GLU A 59 21.99 -7.81 7.12
N HIS A 60 20.92 -8.09 6.37
CA HIS A 60 19.62 -7.44 6.57
C HIS A 60 18.99 -7.73 7.94
N ALA A 61 19.18 -8.93 8.51
CA ALA A 61 18.75 -9.22 9.88
C ALA A 61 19.52 -8.39 10.92
N ALA A 62 20.82 -8.17 10.71
CA ALA A 62 21.64 -7.30 11.57
C ALA A 62 21.25 -5.81 11.42
N GLU A 63 20.98 -5.34 10.20
CA GLU A 63 20.45 -3.99 9.95
C GLU A 63 19.09 -3.78 10.64
N GLN A 64 18.20 -4.76 10.58
CA GLN A 64 16.90 -4.72 11.27
C GLN A 64 17.07 -4.70 12.81
N ALA A 65 18.00 -5.49 13.36
CA ALA A 65 18.29 -5.47 14.79
C ALA A 65 18.82 -4.11 15.26
N GLN A 66 19.72 -3.48 14.49
CA GLN A 66 20.22 -2.13 14.78
C GLN A 66 19.10 -1.09 14.73
N LEU A 67 18.20 -1.17 13.73
CA LEU A 67 17.05 -0.27 13.63
C LEU A 67 16.08 -0.45 14.81
N ILE A 68 15.82 -1.69 15.25
CA ILE A 68 15.00 -1.96 16.44
C ILE A 68 15.65 -1.31 17.67
N GLN A 69 16.95 -1.51 17.89
CA GLN A 69 17.66 -0.93 19.04
C GLN A 69 17.65 0.61 19.02
N GLN A 70 17.75 1.24 17.84
CA GLN A 70 17.61 2.69 17.70
C GLN A 70 16.18 3.18 18.03
N LEU A 71 15.16 2.46 17.57
CA LEU A 71 13.76 2.78 17.87
C LEU A 71 13.42 2.56 19.35
N GLU A 72 14.00 1.53 19.99
CA GLU A 72 13.89 1.30 21.44
C GLU A 72 14.56 2.43 22.24
N GLY A 73 15.75 2.87 21.82
CA GLY A 73 16.42 4.04 22.41
C GLY A 73 15.58 5.32 22.31
N LEU A 74 15.09 5.64 21.11
CA LEU A 74 14.21 6.81 20.89
C LEU A 74 12.90 6.71 21.67
N ASN A 75 12.34 5.52 21.86
CA ASN A 75 11.15 5.30 22.68
C ASN A 75 11.44 5.51 24.17
N LEU A 76 12.58 5.02 24.68
CA LEU A 76 13.02 5.27 26.05
C LEU A 76 13.29 6.76 26.32
N ASP A 77 13.91 7.48 25.37
CA ASP A 77 14.12 8.92 25.47
C ASP A 77 12.80 9.69 25.41
N THR A 78 11.86 9.28 24.53
CA THR A 78 10.50 9.86 24.48
C THR A 78 9.76 9.65 25.80
N GLN A 79 9.81 8.45 26.39
CA GLN A 79 9.23 8.17 27.71
C GLN A 79 9.89 8.98 28.82
N ARG A 80 11.21 9.22 28.74
CA ARG A 80 11.92 10.07 29.70
C ARG A 80 11.48 11.53 29.58
N VAL A 81 11.36 12.06 28.38
CA VAL A 81 10.87 13.44 28.14
C VAL A 81 9.42 13.59 28.64
N LEU A 82 8.55 12.62 28.38
CA LEU A 82 7.17 12.62 28.89
C LEU A 82 7.13 12.60 30.42
N ARG A 83 7.90 11.73 31.08
CA ARG A 83 7.99 11.72 32.56
C ARG A 83 8.54 13.03 33.12
N ASN A 84 9.57 13.61 32.51
CA ASN A 84 10.11 14.91 32.93
C ASN A 84 9.05 16.02 32.79
N GLN A 85 8.19 15.97 31.77
CA GLN A 85 7.07 16.89 31.60
C GLN A 85 5.95 16.65 32.62
N GLU A 86 5.61 15.39 32.91
CA GLU A 86 4.66 15.01 33.97
C GLU A 86 5.15 15.46 35.35
N GLU A 87 6.45 15.29 35.65
CA GLU A 87 7.10 15.76 36.88
C GLU A 87 7.10 17.30 36.97
N ALA A 88 7.41 18.01 35.89
CA ALA A 88 7.35 19.47 35.83
C ALA A 88 5.91 19.99 36.04
N HIS A 89 4.93 19.44 35.34
CA HIS A 89 3.52 19.81 35.51
C HIS A 89 2.99 19.46 36.91
N THR A 90 3.48 18.38 37.52
CA THR A 90 3.16 18.03 38.91
C THR A 90 3.78 19.06 39.88
N ALA A 91 5.05 19.44 39.66
CA ALA A 91 5.71 20.47 40.46
C ALA A 91 4.96 21.81 40.37
N ASP A 92 4.60 22.26 39.16
CA ASP A 92 3.79 23.46 38.93
C ASP A 92 2.41 23.36 39.61
N THR A 93 1.73 22.23 39.49
CA THR A 93 0.43 22.02 40.16
C THR A 93 0.57 22.16 41.69
N THR A 94 1.64 21.60 42.28
CA THR A 94 1.90 21.79 43.73
C THR A 94 2.32 23.21 44.09
N SER A 95 2.97 23.96 43.19
CA SER A 95 3.36 25.36 43.44
C SER A 95 2.13 26.28 43.39
N TYR A 96 1.24 26.11 42.41
CA TYR A 96 -0.04 26.81 42.35
C TYR A 96 -0.94 26.46 43.55
N GLN A 97 -0.97 25.20 43.99
CA GLN A 97 -1.73 24.81 45.17
C GLN A 97 -1.17 25.45 46.46
N LYS A 98 0.15 25.56 46.60
CA LYS A 98 0.78 26.31 47.70
C LYS A 98 0.43 27.80 47.64
N LEU A 99 0.55 28.44 46.49
CA LEU A 99 0.20 29.85 46.30
C LEU A 99 -1.27 30.13 46.60
N TYR A 100 -2.18 29.23 46.20
CA TYR A 100 -3.60 29.33 46.53
C TYR A 100 -3.84 29.23 48.05
N ASN A 101 -3.14 28.30 48.73
CA ASN A 101 -3.23 28.17 50.18
C ASN A 101 -2.68 29.43 50.89
N GLU A 102 -1.54 29.96 50.47
CA GLU A 102 -0.95 31.21 50.98
C GLU A 102 -1.90 32.40 50.77
N LEU A 103 -2.48 32.54 49.58
CA LEU A 103 -3.45 33.59 49.27
C LEU A 103 -4.72 33.45 50.11
N SER A 104 -5.19 32.23 50.36
CA SER A 104 -6.35 31.94 51.21
C SER A 104 -6.07 32.30 52.68
N ILE A 105 -4.87 31.99 53.19
CA ILE A 105 -4.41 32.40 54.52
C ILE A 105 -4.35 33.94 54.63
N CYS A 106 -3.75 34.61 53.64
CA CYS A 106 -3.68 36.08 53.58
C CYS A 106 -5.07 36.73 53.53
N TYR A 107 -6.00 36.18 52.73
CA TYR A 107 -7.38 36.65 52.66
C TYR A 107 -8.09 36.48 54.01
N GLN A 108 -7.95 35.33 54.67
CA GLN A 108 -8.57 35.08 55.97
C GLN A 108 -7.97 35.98 57.07
N ALA A 109 -6.67 36.24 57.03
CA ALA A 109 -6.01 37.21 57.91
C ALA A 109 -6.55 38.63 57.68
N LEU A 110 -6.64 39.08 56.43
CA LEU A 110 -7.21 40.39 56.06
C LEU A 110 -8.66 40.53 56.53
N LYS A 111 -9.49 39.50 56.33
CA LYS A 111 -10.88 39.45 56.81
C LYS A 111 -10.97 39.54 58.34
N SER A 112 -10.04 38.92 59.07
CA SER A 112 -9.97 39.06 60.53
C SER A 112 -9.54 40.48 60.96
N ASN A 113 -8.65 41.12 60.21
CA ASN A 113 -8.21 42.51 60.46
C ASN A 113 -9.34 43.50 60.19
N GLU A 114 -10.08 43.33 59.10
CA GLU A 114 -11.27 44.10 58.77
C GLU A 114 -12.35 43.96 59.87
N GLY A 115 -12.54 42.74 60.39
CA GLY A 115 -13.42 42.48 61.54
C GLY A 115 -12.99 43.25 62.80
N ARG A 116 -11.69 43.23 63.14
CA ARG A 116 -11.13 44.00 64.28
C ARG A 116 -11.26 45.52 64.07
N LEU A 117 -11.02 46.01 62.86
CA LEU A 117 -11.20 47.42 62.51
C LEU A 117 -12.67 47.85 62.64
N ARG A 118 -13.63 47.04 62.18
CA ARG A 118 -15.07 47.30 62.39
C ARG A 118 -15.43 47.35 63.87
N GLN A 119 -14.92 46.41 64.69
CA GLN A 119 -15.13 46.43 66.14
C GLN A 119 -14.55 47.70 66.80
N SER A 120 -13.32 48.09 66.42
CA SER A 120 -12.70 49.33 66.89
C SER A 120 -13.46 50.58 66.47
N HIS A 121 -13.98 50.62 65.24
CA HIS A 121 -14.81 51.73 64.75
C HIS A 121 -16.09 51.84 65.57
N VAL A 122 -16.82 50.73 65.78
CA VAL A 122 -18.05 50.73 66.61
C VAL A 122 -17.75 51.21 68.03
N ALA A 123 -16.65 50.75 68.65
CA ALA A 123 -16.22 51.22 69.96
C ALA A 123 -15.98 52.74 69.98
N LEU A 124 -15.24 53.27 69.00
CA LEU A 124 -15.00 54.72 68.88
C LEU A 124 -16.30 55.50 68.62
N THR A 125 -17.22 55.00 67.79
CA THR A 125 -18.54 55.63 67.59
C THR A 125 -19.36 55.66 68.88
N THR A 126 -19.33 54.60 69.70
CA THR A 126 -20.01 54.62 71.01
C THR A 126 -19.38 55.59 72.00
N GLN A 127 -18.05 55.75 71.98
CA GLN A 127 -17.36 56.77 72.79
C GLN A 127 -17.69 58.19 72.31
N LEU A 128 -17.78 58.41 70.99
CA LEU A 128 -18.19 59.70 70.42
C LEU A 128 -19.61 60.06 70.87
N GLY A 129 -20.56 59.13 70.75
CA GLY A 129 -21.95 59.35 71.21
C GLY A 129 -22.07 59.63 72.71
N GLN A 130 -21.23 59.00 73.55
CA GLN A 130 -21.13 59.33 74.98
C GLN A 130 -20.61 60.77 75.19
N LYS A 131 -19.65 61.23 74.37
CA LYS A 131 -19.13 62.60 74.43
C LYS A 131 -20.14 63.63 73.91
N GLU A 132 -20.88 63.33 72.86
CA GLU A 132 -21.99 64.16 72.35
C GLU A 132 -23.08 64.31 73.41
N GLN A 133 -23.45 63.23 74.12
CA GLN A 133 -24.38 63.30 75.26
C GLN A 133 -23.85 64.21 76.39
N GLN A 134 -22.56 64.14 76.72
CA GLN A 134 -21.93 65.05 77.69
C GLN A 134 -21.98 66.51 77.22
N ILE A 135 -21.74 66.78 75.92
CA ILE A 135 -21.84 68.12 75.34
C ILE A 135 -23.27 68.66 75.43
N VAL A 136 -24.29 67.85 75.09
CA VAL A 136 -25.71 68.25 75.19
C VAL A 136 -26.11 68.54 76.64
N GLN A 137 -25.65 67.74 77.61
CA GLN A 137 -25.88 68.01 79.05
C GLN A 137 -25.26 69.35 79.48
N LEU A 138 -24.03 69.64 79.08
CA LEU A 138 -23.35 70.90 79.39
C LEU A 138 -24.02 72.10 78.69
N GLN A 139 -24.45 71.96 77.44
CA GLN A 139 -25.23 72.97 76.73
C GLN A 139 -26.57 73.27 77.43
N GLY A 140 -27.26 72.23 77.92
CA GLY A 140 -28.49 72.38 78.70
C GLY A 140 -28.27 73.15 80.02
N GLN A 141 -27.18 72.88 80.73
CA GLN A 141 -26.79 73.64 81.92
C GLN A 141 -26.49 75.11 81.59
N LEU A 142 -25.76 75.36 80.50
CA LEU A 142 -25.45 76.72 80.02
C LEU A 142 -26.73 77.50 79.66
N GLN A 143 -27.67 76.85 78.97
CA GLN A 143 -28.96 77.43 78.59
C GLN A 143 -29.82 77.78 79.82
N GLN A 144 -29.88 76.91 80.83
CA GLN A 144 -30.57 77.21 82.10
C GLN A 144 -29.94 78.41 82.81
N GLN A 145 -28.61 78.49 82.86
CA GLN A 145 -27.89 79.62 83.46
C GLN A 145 -28.18 80.94 82.71
N GLN A 146 -28.27 80.90 81.38
CA GLN A 146 -28.63 82.06 80.55
C GLN A 146 -30.12 82.46 80.67
N GLN A 147 -31.01 81.50 80.92
CA GLN A 147 -32.42 81.77 81.23
C GLN A 147 -32.57 82.43 82.61
N GLN A 148 -31.80 82.00 83.62
CA GLN A 148 -31.74 82.68 84.93
C GLN A 148 -31.23 84.12 84.80
N GLN A 149 -30.22 84.37 83.96
CA GLN A 149 -29.71 85.73 83.70
C GLN A 149 -30.69 86.64 82.96
N THR A 150 -31.52 86.09 82.06
CA THR A 150 -32.55 86.88 81.35
C THR A 150 -33.79 87.13 82.19
N HIS A 151 -34.18 86.21 83.09
CA HIS A 151 -35.30 86.42 84.01
C HIS A 151 -35.05 87.56 85.01
N ASN A 152 -33.78 87.76 85.43
CA ASN A 152 -33.38 88.88 86.31
C ASN A 152 -33.33 90.26 85.63
N GLN A 153 -33.56 90.38 84.32
CA GLN A 153 -33.46 91.66 83.58
C GLN A 153 -34.80 92.24 83.10
N GLN A 154 -35.94 91.63 83.43
CA GLN A 154 -37.27 92.13 83.05
C GLN A 154 -38.05 92.78 84.21
N GLN A 155 -37.46 93.78 84.88
CA GLN A 155 -38.21 94.74 85.69
C GLN A 155 -37.76 96.20 85.45
N LEU A 156 -38.73 97.01 85.02
CA LEU A 156 -38.78 98.46 84.85
C LEU A 156 -38.06 99.14 83.64
N PRO A 157 -38.63 100.26 83.11
CA PRO A 157 -38.54 100.56 81.67
C PRO A 157 -38.15 102.00 81.27
N GLN A 158 -37.78 102.14 79.99
CA GLN A 158 -37.92 103.33 79.11
C GLN A 158 -37.21 104.67 79.50
N THR A 159 -36.43 105.22 78.56
CA THR A 159 -36.83 106.40 77.75
C THR A 159 -35.85 106.64 76.57
N MET A 160 -36.42 106.59 75.35
CA MET A 160 -36.07 107.25 74.07
C MET A 160 -34.61 107.47 73.56
N ALA A 161 -34.50 107.18 72.25
CA ALA A 161 -33.42 107.37 71.27
C ALA A 161 -32.99 108.88 71.06
N PRO A 162 -31.99 109.26 70.22
CA PRO A 162 -31.49 108.52 69.04
C PRO A 162 -30.00 108.66 68.60
N ALA A 163 -29.69 107.95 67.50
CA ALA A 163 -28.71 108.27 66.45
C ALA A 163 -27.21 108.46 66.77
N GLY A 164 -26.37 107.72 66.03
CA GLY A 164 -25.09 108.26 65.54
C GLY A 164 -23.82 107.43 65.80
N PRO A 165 -22.97 107.20 64.78
CA PRO A 165 -21.65 106.55 64.90
C PRO A 165 -20.56 107.64 65.19
N PRO A 166 -19.20 107.40 65.19
CA PRO A 166 -18.51 106.28 64.53
C PRO A 166 -17.16 105.77 65.11
N ALA A 167 -16.62 104.77 64.40
CA ALA A 167 -15.22 104.61 63.99
C ALA A 167 -14.05 104.61 65.01
N ARG A 168 -13.29 103.50 64.85
CA ARG A 168 -11.81 103.42 64.64
C ARG A 168 -10.86 103.24 65.83
N GLN A 169 -9.95 102.28 65.60
CA GLN A 169 -8.53 102.24 66.01
C GLN A 169 -8.29 102.01 67.52
N THR A 170 -7.43 101.07 67.95
CA THR A 170 -6.10 100.70 67.43
C THR A 170 -5.68 99.27 67.84
N ASN A 171 -4.78 98.65 67.04
CA ASN A 171 -3.64 97.78 67.39
C ASN A 171 -3.82 96.79 68.58
N SER A 172 -3.86 95.46 68.44
CA SER A 172 -3.05 94.53 67.62
C SER A 172 -1.53 94.64 67.80
N LYS A 173 -0.97 93.78 68.67
CA LYS A 173 0.32 93.05 68.55
C LYS A 173 0.52 92.10 69.76
N HIS A 174 1.33 91.05 69.59
CA HIS A 174 1.69 89.96 70.54
C HIS A 174 0.53 89.03 70.94
N PHE A 175 0.57 87.70 70.76
CA PHE A 175 1.71 86.79 70.71
C PHE A 175 1.31 85.50 69.97
N GLU A 176 1.93 85.20 68.82
CA GLU A 176 1.92 83.87 68.21
C GLU A 176 3.36 83.35 68.19
N GLU A 177 3.56 82.14 68.69
CA GLU A 177 4.82 81.43 68.62
C GLU A 177 4.56 80.05 68.00
N GLN A 178 5.17 79.82 66.82
CA GLN A 178 5.46 78.51 66.22
C GLN A 178 4.23 77.59 65.94
N THR A 179 3.90 77.29 64.68
CA THR A 179 4.85 76.73 63.70
C THR A 179 4.46 77.06 62.26
N LEU A 180 5.50 77.34 61.47
CA LEU A 180 5.41 77.73 60.07
C LEU A 180 5.68 76.52 59.17
N TYR A 181 4.88 76.36 58.11
CA TYR A 181 5.41 75.96 56.80
C TYR A 181 4.52 76.62 55.75
N ASP A 182 5.03 77.73 55.22
CA ASP A 182 4.39 78.50 54.16
C ASP A 182 5.31 78.51 52.94
N SER A 183 4.73 78.70 51.76
CA SER A 183 5.44 78.93 50.51
C SER A 183 4.54 79.72 49.56
N PRO A 184 4.84 81.01 49.37
CA PRO A 184 4.62 81.60 48.06
C PRO A 184 5.72 82.61 47.65
N ASP A 185 5.44 83.29 46.53
CA ASP A 185 6.02 84.56 46.02
C ASP A 185 7.29 84.50 45.16
N GLN A 186 7.41 85.27 44.06
CA GLN A 186 6.39 85.94 43.22
C GLN A 186 6.96 86.33 41.83
N GLU A 187 6.05 86.59 40.89
CA GLU A 187 6.18 87.38 39.64
C GLU A 187 7.01 88.69 39.79
N PRO A 188 7.65 89.26 38.73
CA PRO A 188 6.89 90.06 37.75
C PRO A 188 7.39 90.15 36.27
N SER A 189 6.45 90.01 35.33
CA SER A 189 6.01 91.04 34.34
C SER A 189 7.03 91.93 33.57
N GLY A 190 6.94 91.96 32.23
CA GLY A 190 7.23 93.17 31.42
C GLY A 190 7.87 93.01 30.02
N GLU A 191 7.03 92.81 28.98
CA GLU A 191 7.08 93.34 27.57
C GLU A 191 8.42 93.33 26.74
N GLU A 192 8.45 93.10 25.42
CA GLU A 192 7.47 93.30 24.33
C GLU A 192 7.29 92.08 23.37
N ALA A 193 6.30 92.17 22.47
CA ALA A 193 6.01 91.30 21.31
C ALA A 193 5.85 92.20 20.04
N PRO A 194 5.47 91.77 18.80
CA PRO A 194 4.97 90.46 18.29
C PRO A 194 5.63 90.12 16.89
N PRO A 195 5.01 89.44 15.88
CA PRO A 195 3.84 88.54 15.81
C PRO A 195 4.03 87.20 15.06
N SER A 196 2.98 86.36 15.16
CA SER A 196 2.60 85.12 14.44
C SER A 196 2.98 85.01 12.95
N THR A 197 3.21 83.79 12.42
CA THR A 197 2.19 82.87 11.81
C THR A 197 2.89 81.60 11.27
N CYS A 198 2.27 80.43 10.94
CA CYS A 198 0.87 79.94 10.99
C CYS A 198 0.77 78.38 10.89
N SER A 199 -0.46 77.86 11.05
CA SER A 199 -1.02 76.61 10.47
C SER A 199 -0.71 75.21 11.09
N PRO A 200 -1.60 74.20 10.89
CA PRO A 200 -1.75 73.02 11.78
C PRO A 200 -1.49 71.66 11.09
N VAL A 201 -1.61 70.53 11.81
CA VAL A 201 -2.29 69.25 11.40
C VAL A 201 -2.19 68.15 12.51
N PRO A 202 -3.12 67.16 12.60
CA PRO A 202 -3.23 66.21 13.72
C PRO A 202 -2.49 64.86 13.51
N GLN A 203 -2.45 64.05 14.58
CA GLN A 203 -1.95 62.66 14.59
C GLN A 203 -3.05 61.61 14.32
N GLN A 204 -2.80 60.67 13.39
CA GLN A 204 -3.16 59.23 13.35
C GLN A 204 -3.04 58.70 11.90
N PRO A 205 -2.93 57.38 11.64
CA PRO A 205 -1.95 56.42 12.17
C PRO A 205 -1.29 55.58 11.03
N PRO A 206 -0.26 54.76 11.30
CA PRO A 206 0.14 53.68 10.39
C PRO A 206 -0.67 52.39 10.63
N GLY A 207 -0.96 51.65 9.55
CA GLY A 207 -1.63 50.35 9.57
C GLY A 207 -0.72 49.17 9.99
N PRO A 208 -1.30 47.97 10.15
CA PRO A 208 -0.67 46.83 10.83
C PRO A 208 0.12 45.90 9.91
N PRO A 209 0.82 44.91 10.50
CA PRO A 209 0.81 43.56 9.96
C PRO A 209 0.31 42.51 10.97
N ASP A 210 -0.31 41.49 10.40
CA ASP A 210 -0.99 40.37 11.02
C ASP A 210 -0.15 39.56 12.02
N THR A 211 -0.79 39.05 13.07
CA THR A 211 -0.45 37.73 13.66
C THR A 211 -1.71 37.09 14.22
N SER A 212 -2.02 35.88 13.75
CA SER A 212 -3.22 35.13 14.11
C SER A 212 -3.00 34.20 15.30
N LEU A 213 -3.92 34.30 16.27
CA LEU A 213 -4.61 33.20 16.95
C LEU A 213 -3.82 31.91 17.30
N ALA A 214 -3.64 31.69 18.60
CA ALA A 214 -3.70 30.35 19.19
C ALA A 214 -4.81 30.33 20.25
N LEU A 215 -5.62 29.27 20.25
CA LEU A 215 -6.80 29.11 21.10
C LEU A 215 -6.45 28.48 22.46
N SER A 216 -7.20 28.82 23.51
CA SER A 216 -7.72 27.82 24.44
C SER A 216 -9.03 28.30 25.10
N PRO A 217 -10.08 27.46 25.17
CA PRO A 217 -11.40 27.88 25.63
C PRO A 217 -11.63 27.55 27.12
N SER A 218 -12.48 28.34 27.78
CA SER A 218 -13.21 27.89 28.96
C SER A 218 -14.70 28.21 28.83
N ARG A 219 -15.54 27.42 29.50
CA ARG A 219 -16.92 27.12 29.12
C ARG A 219 -17.90 27.72 30.15
N GLY A 220 -19.10 28.15 29.71
CA GLY A 220 -20.18 28.65 30.60
C GLY A 220 -20.73 27.56 31.55
N GLN A 221 -21.70 27.80 32.42
CA GLN A 221 -22.78 28.81 32.51
C GLN A 221 -23.07 29.09 34.03
N HIS A 222 -23.85 30.07 34.52
CA HIS A 222 -25.32 30.15 34.43
C HIS A 222 -25.92 31.49 34.94
N THR A 223 -27.11 31.77 34.39
CA THR A 223 -28.16 32.78 34.64
C THR A 223 -28.48 33.23 36.08
N GLY A 224 -28.88 34.50 36.27
CA GLY A 224 -29.42 35.03 37.55
C GLY A 224 -30.15 36.39 37.56
N ARG A 225 -31.35 36.46 36.94
CA ARG A 225 -32.54 37.32 37.24
C ARG A 225 -32.43 38.86 37.52
N ARG A 226 -33.34 39.63 36.89
CA ARG A 226 -33.57 41.09 37.00
C ARG A 226 -34.18 41.59 38.33
N GLN A 227 -33.80 42.83 38.71
CA GLN A 227 -34.59 43.99 39.24
C GLN A 227 -33.58 45.03 39.79
N SER A 228 -33.71 46.36 39.72
CA SER A 228 -34.68 47.32 39.12
C SER A 228 -33.99 48.70 38.88
N ALA A 229 -34.60 49.60 38.10
CA ALA A 229 -34.03 50.84 37.54
C ALA A 229 -34.12 52.09 38.46
N PRO A 230 -33.95 53.38 38.01
CA PRO A 230 -33.11 54.03 36.96
C PRO A 230 -32.36 55.30 37.50
N VAL A 231 -32.12 56.34 36.67
CA VAL A 231 -31.57 57.72 36.91
C VAL A 231 -30.04 57.82 36.65
N GLN A 232 -29.51 58.68 35.75
CA GLN A 232 -30.11 59.67 34.83
C GLN A 232 -29.17 60.04 33.64
N LEU A 233 -29.71 60.88 32.73
CA LEU A 233 -29.03 61.76 31.75
C LEU A 233 -28.56 61.20 30.40
N SER A 234 -29.32 61.60 29.38
CA SER A 234 -29.13 61.44 27.94
C SER A 234 -27.97 62.27 27.39
N ARG A 235 -27.39 61.82 26.26
CA ARG A 235 -27.13 62.69 25.10
C ARG A 235 -27.06 61.88 23.80
N SER A 236 -27.66 62.46 22.76
CA SER A 236 -27.89 61.89 21.44
C SER A 236 -26.62 61.71 20.61
N LEU A 237 -26.63 60.78 19.65
CA LEU A 237 -26.60 61.09 18.21
C LEU A 237 -26.82 59.80 17.38
N SER A 238 -27.91 59.75 16.63
CA SER A 238 -28.13 58.77 15.56
C SER A 238 -28.19 59.52 14.23
N PRO A 239 -27.47 59.11 13.17
CA PRO A 239 -27.72 59.60 11.83
C PRO A 239 -28.92 58.85 11.24
N ALA A 240 -29.91 59.60 10.75
CA ALA A 240 -31.02 59.05 9.99
C ALA A 240 -30.76 59.22 8.49
N SER A 241 -30.71 58.12 7.74
CA SER A 241 -30.99 58.12 6.31
C SER A 241 -31.48 56.75 5.82
N SER A 242 -32.33 56.79 4.79
CA SER A 242 -32.97 55.69 4.06
C SER A 242 -33.86 54.72 4.85
N VAL A 243 -35.17 54.90 4.69
CA VAL A 243 -36.17 53.85 4.87
C VAL A 243 -36.06 52.87 3.69
N GLU A 244 -35.14 51.91 3.80
CA GLU A 244 -35.10 50.76 2.88
C GLU A 244 -35.01 49.44 3.64
N SER A 245 -36.17 48.77 3.71
CA SER A 245 -36.34 47.35 4.03
C SER A 245 -35.79 46.82 5.38
N GLY A 246 -36.72 46.54 6.30
CA GLY A 246 -36.51 45.52 7.35
C GLY A 246 -36.01 44.17 6.79
N ARG A 247 -36.34 43.86 5.52
CA ARG A 247 -35.79 42.73 4.75
C ARG A 247 -34.25 42.67 4.69
N GLY A 248 -33.54 43.79 4.86
CA GLY A 248 -32.07 43.78 4.92
C GLY A 248 -31.55 43.18 6.23
N VAL A 249 -32.17 43.57 7.35
CA VAL A 249 -31.86 43.04 8.69
C VAL A 249 -32.37 41.61 8.85
N GLU A 250 -33.57 41.30 8.36
CA GLU A 250 -34.14 39.95 8.35
C GLU A 250 -33.26 38.97 7.55
N LYS A 251 -32.79 39.36 6.35
CA LYS A 251 -31.82 38.56 5.58
C LYS A 251 -30.53 38.35 6.38
N ARG A 252 -29.99 39.41 6.98
CA ARG A 252 -28.75 39.28 7.76
C ARG A 252 -28.90 38.38 8.99
N ILE A 253 -30.07 38.39 9.64
CA ILE A 253 -30.39 37.45 10.72
C ILE A 253 -30.44 36.02 10.17
N HIS A 254 -31.15 35.79 9.06
CA HIS A 254 -31.23 34.48 8.41
C HIS A 254 -29.87 33.93 7.97
N ASP A 255 -29.02 34.77 7.36
CA ASP A 255 -27.67 34.39 6.91
C ASP A 255 -26.76 34.01 8.11
N LEU A 256 -26.95 34.66 9.27
CA LEU A 256 -26.27 34.33 10.53
C LEU A 256 -26.84 33.07 11.22
N GLU A 257 -28.14 32.84 11.15
CA GLU A 257 -28.80 31.60 11.59
C GLU A 257 -28.33 30.41 10.74
N GLU A 258 -28.20 30.58 9.42
CA GLU A 258 -27.62 29.57 8.54
C GLU A 258 -26.16 29.28 8.89
N LEU A 259 -25.34 30.31 9.15
CA LEU A 259 -23.96 30.11 9.61
C LEU A 259 -23.92 29.36 10.96
N LEU A 260 -24.76 29.73 11.92
CA LEU A 260 -24.86 29.04 13.21
C LEU A 260 -25.25 27.56 13.03
N ARG A 261 -26.19 27.27 12.13
CA ARG A 261 -26.58 25.90 11.76
C ARG A 261 -25.41 25.14 11.14
N LEU A 262 -24.67 25.74 10.21
CA LEU A 262 -23.49 25.12 9.59
C LEU A 262 -22.37 24.86 10.61
N LYS A 263 -22.10 25.79 11.53
CA LYS A 263 -21.16 25.59 12.64
C LYS A 263 -21.62 24.54 13.66
N THR A 264 -22.93 24.36 13.82
CA THR A 264 -23.49 23.26 14.62
C THR A 264 -23.23 21.92 13.95
N VAL A 265 -23.45 21.82 12.63
CA VAL A 265 -23.17 20.62 11.83
C VAL A 265 -21.67 20.28 11.78
N GLU A 266 -20.78 21.29 11.68
CA GLU A 266 -19.32 21.11 11.79
C GLU A 266 -18.94 20.46 13.13
N ASN A 267 -19.49 20.97 14.23
CA ASN A 267 -19.28 20.42 15.57
C ASN A 267 -19.90 19.01 15.75
N GLU A 268 -21.01 18.71 15.08
CA GLU A 268 -21.60 17.38 15.08
C GLU A 268 -20.77 16.35 14.30
N GLU A 269 -20.27 16.69 13.10
CA GLU A 269 -19.38 15.81 12.35
C GLU A 269 -18.06 15.56 13.09
N LEU A 270 -17.50 16.58 13.77
CA LEU A 270 -16.35 16.40 14.66
C LEU A 270 -16.63 15.40 15.79
N ARG A 271 -17.80 15.47 16.43
CA ARG A 271 -18.21 14.51 17.46
C ARG A 271 -18.42 13.11 16.88
N ARG A 272 -19.09 12.98 15.74
CA ARG A 272 -19.30 11.70 15.03
C ARG A 272 -17.97 11.06 14.62
N ALA A 273 -17.01 11.84 14.13
CA ALA A 273 -15.68 11.36 13.78
C ALA A 273 -14.91 10.86 15.01
N HIS A 274 -14.96 11.60 16.11
CA HIS A 274 -14.34 11.18 17.38
C HIS A 274 -15.00 9.91 17.95
N GLU A 275 -16.33 9.83 17.92
CA GLU A 275 -17.11 8.69 18.38
C GLU A 275 -16.80 7.43 17.57
N LYS A 276 -16.79 7.50 16.23
CA LYS A 276 -16.35 6.39 15.37
C LYS A 276 -14.91 5.96 15.64
N ARG A 277 -13.99 6.91 15.88
CA ARG A 277 -12.60 6.58 16.24
C ARG A 277 -12.53 5.83 17.58
N HIS A 278 -13.35 6.26 18.56
CA HIS A 278 -13.49 5.58 19.84
C HIS A 278 -14.14 4.18 19.69
N GLU A 279 -15.12 4.01 18.81
CA GLU A 279 -15.72 2.71 18.49
C GLU A 279 -14.72 1.77 17.84
N ARG A 280 -13.96 2.24 16.84
CA ARG A 280 -12.86 1.47 16.22
C ARG A 280 -11.83 1.03 17.27
N LEU A 281 -11.41 1.93 18.16
CA LEU A 281 -10.50 1.60 19.26
C LEU A 281 -11.11 0.56 20.23
N ARG A 282 -12.37 0.73 20.63
CA ARG A 282 -13.09 -0.22 21.50
C ARG A 282 -13.21 -1.60 20.84
N LEU A 283 -13.45 -1.66 19.53
CA LEU A 283 -13.50 -2.90 18.77
C LEU A 283 -12.12 -3.59 18.69
N VAL A 284 -11.05 -2.84 18.46
CA VAL A 284 -9.67 -3.39 18.49
C VAL A 284 -9.30 -3.90 19.89
N GLN A 285 -9.64 -3.15 20.94
CA GLN A 285 -9.38 -3.57 22.33
C GLN A 285 -10.19 -4.81 22.73
N THR A 286 -11.46 -4.91 22.33
CA THR A 286 -12.28 -6.10 22.59
C THR A 286 -11.79 -7.30 21.79
N ASN A 287 -11.50 -7.15 20.50
CA ASN A 287 -10.89 -8.22 19.69
C ASN A 287 -9.55 -8.69 20.28
N TYR A 288 -8.71 -7.79 20.76
CA TYR A 288 -7.45 -8.15 21.43
C TYR A 288 -7.69 -8.93 22.73
N ARG A 289 -8.69 -8.55 23.54
CA ARG A 289 -9.10 -9.33 24.72
C ARG A 289 -9.58 -10.71 24.31
N THR A 290 -10.54 -10.81 23.38
CA THR A 290 -11.05 -12.10 22.89
C THR A 290 -9.95 -13.01 22.35
N VAL A 291 -8.98 -12.49 21.58
CA VAL A 291 -7.84 -13.28 21.08
C VAL A 291 -6.90 -13.69 22.22
N LYS A 292 -6.66 -12.81 23.20
CA LYS A 292 -5.85 -13.12 24.39
C LYS A 292 -6.52 -14.16 25.29
N ASP A 293 -7.83 -14.08 25.44
CA ASP A 293 -8.63 -15.00 26.25
C ASP A 293 -8.76 -16.35 25.53
N GLN A 294 -8.92 -16.38 24.20
CA GLN A 294 -8.82 -17.60 23.37
C GLN A 294 -7.41 -18.22 23.42
N LEU A 295 -6.34 -17.42 23.40
CA LEU A 295 -4.97 -17.92 23.58
C LEU A 295 -4.81 -18.55 24.97
N ARG A 296 -5.31 -17.90 26.02
CA ARG A 296 -5.34 -18.43 27.39
C ARG A 296 -6.16 -19.72 27.48
N GLU A 297 -7.36 -19.77 26.92
CA GLU A 297 -8.19 -20.97 26.89
C GLU A 297 -7.52 -22.13 26.13
N VAL A 298 -6.78 -21.84 25.06
CA VAL A 298 -5.99 -22.82 24.29
C VAL A 298 -4.73 -23.25 25.06
N GLU A 299 -4.13 -22.38 25.87
CA GLU A 299 -3.02 -22.70 26.79
C GLU A 299 -3.50 -23.54 27.99
N ASP A 300 -4.64 -23.18 28.60
CA ASP A 300 -5.26 -23.85 29.74
C ASP A 300 -5.83 -25.23 29.33
N ALA A 301 -6.44 -25.34 28.15
CA ALA A 301 -6.87 -26.62 27.56
C ALA A 301 -5.68 -27.53 27.16
N GLN A 302 -4.46 -26.99 27.07
CA GLN A 302 -3.23 -27.72 26.78
C GLN A 302 -2.48 -28.19 28.04
N GLY A 303 -3.12 -28.20 29.22
CA GLY A 303 -2.56 -28.49 30.56
C GLY A 303 -1.65 -29.72 30.72
N LEU A 304 -0.45 -29.65 30.15
CA LEU A 304 0.66 -30.60 30.16
C LEU A 304 1.97 -29.78 30.18
N PRO A 305 3.07 -30.31 30.74
CA PRO A 305 4.22 -29.48 31.09
C PRO A 305 4.91 -28.89 29.85
N ARG A 306 5.12 -27.57 29.94
CA ARG A 306 5.81 -26.68 29.00
C ARG A 306 7.02 -27.34 28.32
N GLY A 307 6.83 -27.88 27.11
CA GLY A 307 7.92 -28.59 26.41
C GLY A 307 7.61 -29.29 25.08
N ARG A 308 6.36 -29.32 24.59
CA ARG A 308 6.06 -29.80 23.23
C ARG A 308 5.26 -28.77 22.46
N ALA A 309 5.83 -28.31 21.35
CA ALA A 309 5.06 -27.62 20.32
C ALA A 309 3.90 -28.51 19.86
N GLN A 310 2.83 -27.89 19.40
CA GLN A 310 1.67 -28.55 18.79
C GLN A 310 2.14 -29.64 17.81
N GLN A 311 1.44 -30.77 17.79
CA GLN A 311 1.81 -31.92 16.98
C GLN A 311 1.81 -31.52 15.50
N ARG A 312 2.99 -31.16 14.98
CA ARG A 312 3.21 -30.81 13.57
C ARG A 312 2.79 -32.03 12.77
N ALA A 313 2.00 -31.82 11.71
CA ALA A 313 1.64 -32.89 10.79
C ALA A 313 2.90 -33.67 10.42
N GLU A 314 2.81 -35.00 10.51
CA GLU A 314 4.00 -35.85 10.55
C GLU A 314 4.85 -35.63 9.29
N PRO A 315 6.21 -35.67 9.35
CA PRO A 315 7.05 -35.28 8.22
C PRO A 315 6.91 -36.11 6.94
N TRP A 316 6.07 -37.15 6.92
CA TRP A 316 5.65 -37.85 5.71
C TRP A 316 4.31 -37.36 5.14
N GLN A 317 3.41 -36.81 5.97
CA GLN A 317 2.15 -36.19 5.53
C GLN A 317 2.43 -34.88 4.78
N LEU A 318 3.44 -34.12 5.24
CA LEU A 318 3.90 -32.88 4.60
C LEU A 318 4.83 -33.09 3.39
N ARG A 319 5.11 -34.32 2.96
CA ARG A 319 5.95 -34.59 1.76
C ARG A 319 5.22 -34.44 0.43
N GLN A 320 3.89 -34.39 0.46
CA GLN A 320 3.07 -34.31 -0.75
C GLN A 320 2.74 -32.87 -1.13
N GLU A 321 2.92 -31.93 -0.21
CA GLU A 321 2.71 -30.49 -0.39
C GLU A 321 4.05 -29.76 -0.25
N ASN A 322 4.30 -28.76 -1.09
CA ASN A 322 5.47 -27.91 -0.97
C ASN A 322 5.33 -27.05 0.30
N SER A 323 5.79 -27.58 1.44
CA SER A 323 5.68 -26.94 2.76
C SER A 323 6.12 -25.48 2.72
N ASP A 324 7.25 -25.19 2.07
CA ASP A 324 7.80 -23.84 1.95
C ASP A 324 6.94 -22.94 1.05
N ALA A 325 6.27 -23.48 0.02
CA ALA A 325 5.32 -22.73 -0.78
C ALA A 325 4.07 -22.36 0.04
N VAL A 326 3.53 -23.28 0.83
CA VAL A 326 2.39 -23.01 1.74
C VAL A 326 2.77 -21.99 2.82
N TRP A 327 4.00 -22.04 3.36
CA TRP A 327 4.50 -21.02 4.28
C TRP A 327 4.71 -19.67 3.61
N ASN A 328 5.21 -19.63 2.37
CA ASN A 328 5.37 -18.40 1.59
C ASN A 328 4.02 -17.79 1.21
N GLU A 329 3.03 -18.58 0.81
CA GLU A 329 1.66 -18.14 0.57
C GLU A 329 1.01 -17.66 1.87
N LEU A 330 1.13 -18.37 2.99
CA LEU A 330 0.60 -17.93 4.27
C LEU A 330 1.29 -16.66 4.77
N ALA A 331 2.60 -16.50 4.55
CA ALA A 331 3.34 -15.27 4.86
C ALA A 331 2.90 -14.11 3.95
N TYR A 332 2.71 -14.37 2.66
CA TYR A 332 2.17 -13.43 1.69
C TYR A 332 0.75 -12.98 2.08
N PHE A 333 -0.16 -13.90 2.39
CA PHE A 333 -1.51 -13.59 2.83
C PHE A 333 -1.54 -12.89 4.19
N LYS A 334 -0.66 -13.24 5.13
CA LYS A 334 -0.49 -12.48 6.40
C LYS A 334 0.01 -11.07 6.15
N HIS A 335 0.99 -10.88 5.27
CA HIS A 335 1.48 -9.55 4.89
C HIS A 335 0.41 -8.74 4.15
N LEU A 336 -0.28 -9.34 3.19
CA LEU A 336 -1.36 -8.72 2.43
C LEU A 336 -2.54 -8.35 3.33
N ASN A 337 -2.93 -9.20 4.28
CA ASN A 337 -4.00 -8.92 5.24
C ASN A 337 -3.57 -7.83 6.24
N LYS A 338 -2.32 -7.83 6.73
CA LYS A 338 -1.76 -6.72 7.52
C LYS A 338 -1.79 -5.41 6.73
N LYS A 339 -1.37 -5.43 5.46
CA LYS A 339 -1.39 -4.27 4.56
C LYS A 339 -2.82 -3.78 4.30
N LEU A 340 -3.75 -4.69 4.03
CA LEU A 340 -5.16 -4.38 3.77
C LEU A 340 -5.88 -3.85 5.01
N THR A 341 -5.61 -4.39 6.20
CA THR A 341 -6.12 -3.84 7.47
C THR A 341 -5.55 -2.44 7.76
N THR A 342 -4.26 -2.18 7.54
CA THR A 342 -3.71 -0.82 7.64
C THR A 342 -4.31 0.14 6.60
N HIS A 343 -4.52 -0.29 5.35
CA HIS A 343 -5.19 0.54 4.36
C HIS A 343 -6.65 0.81 4.73
N LYS A 344 -7.37 -0.19 5.26
CA LYS A 344 -8.75 -0.02 5.74
C LYS A 344 -8.83 1.01 6.86
N THR A 345 -7.97 0.93 7.88
CA THR A 345 -7.97 1.92 8.97
C THR A 345 -7.62 3.32 8.48
N ASN A 346 -6.63 3.43 7.58
CA ASN A 346 -6.25 4.72 7.01
C ASN A 346 -7.37 5.33 6.18
N LEU A 347 -8.03 4.55 5.32
CA LEU A 347 -9.18 5.02 4.53
C LEU A 347 -10.37 5.40 5.42
N GLU A 348 -10.61 4.70 6.52
CA GLU A 348 -11.63 5.06 7.51
C GLU A 348 -11.31 6.38 8.23
N GLU A 349 -10.04 6.64 8.54
CA GLU A 349 -9.59 7.93 9.09
C GLU A 349 -9.66 9.06 8.04
N GLU A 350 -9.20 8.83 6.81
CA GLU A 350 -9.30 9.78 5.68
C GLU A 350 -10.76 10.17 5.39
N LEU A 351 -11.69 9.19 5.39
CA LEU A 351 -13.12 9.46 5.20
C LEU A 351 -13.75 10.29 6.32
N ASP A 352 -13.37 10.06 7.58
CA ASP A 352 -13.86 10.86 8.70
C ASP A 352 -13.24 12.28 8.69
N VAL A 353 -11.96 12.42 8.32
CA VAL A 353 -11.31 13.73 8.10
C VAL A 353 -11.97 14.51 6.95
N LEU A 354 -12.22 13.87 5.80
CA LEU A 354 -12.85 14.51 4.64
C LEU A 354 -14.30 14.97 4.94
N ARG A 355 -15.04 14.24 5.78
CA ARG A 355 -16.37 14.67 6.25
C ARG A 355 -16.31 15.93 7.10
N VAL A 356 -15.39 15.96 8.07
CA VAL A 356 -15.13 17.14 8.92
C VAL A 356 -14.68 18.32 8.06
N GLN A 357 -13.72 18.11 7.15
CA GLN A 357 -13.23 19.13 6.23
C GLN A 357 -14.37 19.68 5.36
N THR A 358 -15.21 18.81 4.78
CA THR A 358 -16.36 19.24 3.97
C THR A 358 -17.38 20.06 4.78
N ALA A 359 -17.61 19.72 6.05
CA ALA A 359 -18.51 20.48 6.92
C ALA A 359 -17.90 21.85 7.29
N MET A 360 -16.60 21.89 7.60
CA MET A 360 -15.84 23.11 7.88
C MET A 360 -15.77 24.02 6.65
N ASP A 361 -15.48 23.49 5.46
CA ASP A 361 -15.42 24.24 4.20
C ASP A 361 -16.78 24.86 3.85
N ARG A 362 -17.89 24.17 4.14
CA ARG A 362 -19.24 24.75 3.99
C ARG A 362 -19.48 25.92 4.94
N ALA A 363 -19.01 25.82 6.19
CA ALA A 363 -19.11 26.91 7.15
C ALA A 363 -18.21 28.10 6.79
N THR A 364 -16.95 27.88 6.42
CA THR A 364 -16.01 28.95 6.03
C THR A 364 -16.43 29.62 4.72
N VAL A 365 -16.98 28.90 3.74
CA VAL A 365 -17.59 29.50 2.54
C VAL A 365 -18.76 30.42 2.91
N GLN A 366 -19.58 30.07 3.91
CA GLN A 366 -20.65 30.95 4.38
C GLN A 366 -20.10 32.18 5.14
N GLU A 367 -19.07 32.02 5.97
CA GLU A 367 -18.36 33.14 6.62
C GLU A 367 -17.77 34.11 5.60
N LEU A 368 -17.15 33.59 4.53
CA LEU A 368 -16.59 34.39 3.44
C LEU A 368 -17.68 35.10 2.62
N ARG A 369 -18.82 34.45 2.35
CA ARG A 369 -20.00 35.09 1.74
C ARG A 369 -20.50 36.25 2.59
N LEU A 370 -20.71 36.03 3.90
CA LEU A 370 -21.12 37.06 4.86
C LEU A 370 -20.12 38.22 4.95
N CYS A 371 -18.82 37.94 4.84
CA CYS A 371 -17.76 38.95 4.78
C CYS A 371 -17.78 39.77 3.49
N LEU A 372 -17.98 39.13 2.33
CA LEU A 372 -18.08 39.80 1.03
C LEU A 372 -19.35 40.67 0.95
N GLN A 373 -20.49 40.15 1.42
CA GLN A 373 -21.77 40.85 1.52
C GLN A 373 -21.70 42.07 2.45
N ASN A 374 -20.89 42.03 3.52
CA ASN A 374 -20.61 43.20 4.37
C ASN A 374 -19.71 44.25 3.68
N LYS A 375 -18.73 43.81 2.88
CA LYS A 375 -17.80 44.72 2.18
C LYS A 375 -18.44 45.39 0.96
N GLN A 376 -19.47 44.81 0.35
CA GLN A 376 -20.18 45.42 -0.78
C GLN A 376 -20.77 46.81 -0.47
N PRO A 377 -21.59 47.03 0.59
CA PRO A 377 -22.12 48.36 0.91
C PRO A 377 -21.02 49.36 1.34
N GLU A 378 -19.91 48.91 1.92
CA GLU A 378 -18.75 49.75 2.24
C GLU A 378 -18.01 50.23 0.98
N LEU A 379 -17.85 49.35 -0.02
CA LEU A 379 -17.25 49.68 -1.31
C LEU A 379 -18.19 50.58 -2.13
N LEU A 380 -19.50 50.32 -2.11
CA LEU A 380 -20.50 51.18 -2.73
C LEU A 380 -20.57 52.55 -2.05
N HIS A 381 -20.47 52.63 -0.71
CA HIS A 381 -20.33 53.92 -0.02
C HIS A 381 -19.04 54.66 -0.38
N LYS A 382 -17.92 53.97 -0.57
CA LYS A 382 -16.67 54.62 -1.03
C LYS A 382 -16.77 55.18 -2.45
N VAL A 383 -17.57 54.56 -3.32
CA VAL A 383 -17.85 55.08 -4.67
C VAL A 383 -18.93 56.17 -4.65
N ALA A 384 -19.90 56.10 -3.75
CA ALA A 384 -20.99 57.07 -3.61
C ALA A 384 -20.65 58.27 -2.70
N ALA A 385 -19.52 58.24 -1.99
CA ALA A 385 -19.01 59.36 -1.18
C ALA A 385 -18.13 60.35 -1.97
N ASP A 386 -17.83 60.05 -3.24
CA ASP A 386 -17.19 60.97 -4.19
C ASP A 386 -18.20 61.73 -5.09
N PRO A 387 -19.09 62.57 -4.52
CA PRO A 387 -19.65 63.70 -5.26
C PRO A 387 -19.44 65.06 -4.56
N GLU A 388 -19.20 66.08 -5.39
CA GLU A 388 -19.20 67.52 -5.09
C GLU A 388 -18.02 68.14 -4.29
N VAL A 389 -16.93 68.44 -5.00
CA VAL A 389 -16.22 69.72 -4.81
C VAL A 389 -16.55 70.65 -5.98
N LYS A 390 -16.85 71.92 -5.67
CA LYS A 390 -17.58 72.85 -6.53
C LYS A 390 -16.70 73.53 -7.60
N ASN A 391 -17.37 73.90 -8.70
CA ASN A 391 -16.87 74.49 -9.92
C ASN A 391 -15.79 75.59 -9.79
N SER A 392 -14.76 75.51 -10.62
CA SER A 392 -14.17 76.70 -11.26
C SER A 392 -13.64 76.38 -12.67
N THR A 393 -14.35 76.90 -13.69
CA THR A 393 -13.87 77.20 -15.06
C THR A 393 -13.22 76.06 -15.89
N PRO A 394 -13.84 75.61 -16.99
CA PRO A 394 -13.20 74.66 -17.90
C PRO A 394 -12.13 75.36 -18.76
N LYS A 395 -10.90 75.44 -18.24
CA LYS A 395 -9.74 75.52 -19.13
C LYS A 395 -9.76 74.24 -19.97
N LYS A 396 -9.96 74.39 -21.28
CA LYS A 396 -9.92 73.30 -22.26
C LYS A 396 -8.77 72.35 -21.90
N PRO A 397 -8.99 71.03 -21.67
CA PRO A 397 -7.87 70.11 -21.69
C PRO A 397 -7.21 70.25 -23.07
N SER A 398 -5.88 70.29 -23.13
CA SER A 398 -5.21 70.19 -24.42
C SER A 398 -5.72 68.90 -25.10
N ALA A 399 -6.04 68.98 -26.39
CA ALA A 399 -6.65 67.86 -27.12
C ALA A 399 -5.82 66.57 -26.92
N GLU A 400 -4.50 66.71 -26.91
CA GLU A 400 -3.50 65.69 -26.58
C GLU A 400 -3.77 64.92 -25.28
N ARG A 401 -4.25 65.57 -24.21
CA ARG A 401 -4.50 64.90 -22.91
C ARG A 401 -5.75 64.02 -22.99
N VAL A 402 -6.78 64.49 -23.69
CA VAL A 402 -8.00 63.70 -23.97
C VAL A 402 -7.68 62.58 -24.96
N GLU A 403 -6.85 62.85 -25.96
CA GLU A 403 -6.40 61.86 -26.93
C GLU A 403 -5.52 60.77 -26.28
N GLN A 404 -4.66 61.14 -25.32
CA GLN A 404 -3.90 60.19 -24.49
C GLN A 404 -4.81 59.35 -23.59
N SER A 405 -5.84 59.93 -22.96
CA SER A 405 -6.79 59.15 -22.17
C SER A 405 -7.65 58.24 -23.04
N LEU A 406 -8.09 58.69 -24.23
CA LEU A 406 -8.82 57.87 -25.19
C LEU A 406 -7.96 56.71 -25.73
N LYS A 407 -6.70 56.96 -26.13
CA LYS A 407 -5.75 55.89 -26.50
C LYS A 407 -5.50 54.91 -25.36
N LYS A 408 -5.55 55.36 -24.11
CA LYS A 408 -5.41 54.48 -22.94
C LYS A 408 -6.66 53.65 -22.67
N ILE A 409 -7.85 54.24 -22.83
CA ILE A 409 -9.15 53.56 -22.76
C ILE A 409 -9.20 52.48 -23.85
N GLU A 410 -8.90 52.84 -25.11
CA GLU A 410 -8.86 51.89 -26.23
C GLU A 410 -7.86 50.73 -26.00
N GLN A 411 -6.70 51.01 -25.38
CA GLN A 411 -5.77 49.95 -24.97
C GLN A 411 -6.36 49.01 -23.90
N LEU A 412 -7.13 49.55 -22.95
CA LEU A 412 -7.79 48.76 -21.90
C LEU A 412 -8.99 47.99 -22.45
N GLU A 413 -9.77 48.56 -23.38
CA GLU A 413 -10.85 47.89 -24.09
C GLU A 413 -10.33 46.69 -24.88
N ARG A 414 -9.28 46.88 -25.71
CA ARG A 414 -8.61 45.76 -26.42
C ARG A 414 -8.10 44.68 -25.46
N ARG A 415 -7.60 45.06 -24.28
CA ARG A 415 -7.17 44.10 -23.25
C ARG A 415 -8.36 43.38 -22.61
N THR A 416 -9.46 44.08 -22.36
CA THR A 416 -10.70 43.51 -21.79
C THR A 416 -11.30 42.49 -22.76
N VAL A 417 -11.46 42.86 -24.04
CA VAL A 417 -11.92 41.95 -25.10
C VAL A 417 -11.00 40.74 -25.26
N SER A 418 -9.67 40.92 -25.14
CA SER A 418 -8.72 39.79 -25.15
C SER A 418 -8.89 38.85 -23.95
N MET A 419 -9.16 39.39 -22.75
CA MET A 419 -9.44 38.57 -21.55
C MET A 419 -10.81 37.88 -21.69
N GLU A 420 -11.83 38.55 -22.22
CA GLU A 420 -13.16 38.00 -22.45
C GLU A 420 -13.08 36.79 -23.41
N GLN A 421 -12.40 36.94 -24.54
CA GLN A 421 -12.12 35.85 -25.49
C GLN A 421 -11.35 34.68 -24.84
N GLU A 422 -10.42 34.96 -23.92
CA GLU A 422 -9.73 33.91 -23.17
C GLU A 422 -10.68 33.20 -22.18
N THR A 423 -11.57 33.92 -21.50
CA THR A 423 -12.60 33.30 -20.63
C THR A 423 -13.68 32.55 -21.40
N GLU A 424 -13.90 32.88 -22.67
CA GLU A 424 -14.84 32.18 -23.55
C GLU A 424 -14.23 30.87 -24.05
N ARG A 425 -12.96 30.89 -24.51
CA ARG A 425 -12.19 29.66 -24.81
C ARG A 425 -12.08 28.74 -23.59
N LEU A 426 -11.81 29.29 -22.41
CA LEU A 426 -11.77 28.49 -21.16
C LEU A 426 -13.14 27.93 -20.73
N ARG A 427 -14.26 28.49 -21.23
CA ARG A 427 -15.59 27.89 -21.09
C ARG A 427 -15.80 26.76 -22.10
N GLU A 428 -15.42 26.95 -23.36
CA GLU A 428 -15.45 25.93 -24.42
C GLU A 428 -14.61 24.71 -24.02
N ASP A 429 -13.37 24.93 -23.57
CA ASP A 429 -12.49 23.88 -23.04
C ASP A 429 -13.10 23.18 -21.82
N ASN A 430 -13.75 23.91 -20.91
CA ASN A 430 -14.49 23.31 -19.79
C ASN A 430 -15.66 22.44 -20.27
N GLN A 431 -16.40 22.89 -21.27
CA GLN A 431 -17.53 22.14 -21.83
C GLN A 431 -17.03 20.86 -22.50
N HIS A 432 -15.98 20.93 -23.31
CA HIS A 432 -15.36 19.74 -23.91
C HIS A 432 -14.78 18.77 -22.88
N LEU A 433 -14.21 19.28 -21.78
CA LEU A 433 -13.78 18.45 -20.64
C LEU A 433 -14.97 17.82 -19.90
N GLN A 434 -16.12 18.48 -19.81
CA GLN A 434 -17.35 17.90 -19.27
C GLN A 434 -17.91 16.81 -20.19
N GLU A 435 -17.97 17.06 -21.50
CA GLU A 435 -18.36 16.09 -22.53
C GLU A 435 -17.46 14.84 -22.48
N ALA A 436 -16.13 15.03 -22.43
CA ALA A 436 -15.17 13.93 -22.28
C ALA A 436 -15.34 13.16 -20.96
N ASN A 437 -15.63 13.84 -19.84
CA ASN A 437 -15.95 13.17 -18.58
C ASN A 437 -17.24 12.35 -18.67
N THR A 438 -18.28 12.86 -19.33
CA THR A 438 -19.54 12.10 -19.50
C THR A 438 -19.34 10.85 -20.38
N ALA A 439 -18.56 10.95 -21.46
CA ALA A 439 -18.17 9.80 -22.27
C ALA A 439 -17.37 8.76 -21.46
N LEU A 440 -16.37 9.20 -20.68
CA LEU A 440 -15.61 8.32 -19.79
C LEU A 440 -16.47 7.64 -18.71
N THR A 441 -17.52 8.30 -18.21
CA THR A 441 -18.47 7.64 -17.30
C THR A 441 -19.31 6.58 -18.00
N GLN A 442 -19.75 6.80 -19.25
CA GLN A 442 -20.47 5.80 -20.04
C GLN A 442 -19.58 4.59 -20.37
N ASP A 443 -18.32 4.82 -20.75
CA ASP A 443 -17.33 3.75 -20.96
C ASP A 443 -17.08 2.94 -19.69
N LYS A 444 -16.95 3.60 -18.54
CA LYS A 444 -16.82 2.95 -17.23
C LYS A 444 -18.03 2.07 -16.92
N GLU A 445 -19.26 2.55 -17.16
CA GLU A 445 -20.48 1.78 -16.96
C GLU A 445 -20.56 0.59 -17.92
N HIS A 446 -20.21 0.78 -19.19
CA HIS A 446 -20.15 -0.29 -20.20
C HIS A 446 -19.12 -1.38 -19.84
N LEU A 447 -17.93 -0.98 -19.35
CA LEU A 447 -16.90 -1.89 -18.85
C LEU A 447 -17.36 -2.62 -17.58
N GLN A 448 -18.03 -1.94 -16.65
CA GLN A 448 -18.62 -2.58 -15.47
C GLN A 448 -19.69 -3.61 -15.84
N GLY A 449 -20.57 -3.29 -16.78
CA GLY A 449 -21.56 -4.24 -17.32
C GLY A 449 -20.90 -5.44 -18.03
N SER A 450 -19.81 -5.21 -18.75
CA SER A 450 -19.04 -6.28 -19.41
C SER A 450 -18.32 -7.20 -18.41
N LEU A 451 -17.73 -6.63 -17.35
CA LEU A 451 -17.16 -7.38 -16.24
C LEU A 451 -18.22 -8.17 -15.46
N ALA A 452 -19.42 -7.61 -15.27
CA ALA A 452 -20.54 -8.34 -14.67
C ALA A 452 -20.95 -9.55 -15.52
N ARG A 453 -21.11 -9.38 -16.84
CA ARG A 453 -21.40 -10.47 -17.80
C ARG A 453 -20.32 -11.57 -17.79
N LEU A 454 -19.04 -11.18 -17.75
CA LEU A 454 -17.92 -12.12 -17.65
C LEU A 454 -17.93 -12.89 -16.31
N ARG A 455 -18.23 -12.23 -15.19
CA ARG A 455 -18.38 -12.91 -13.89
C ARG A 455 -19.54 -13.90 -13.87
N THR A 456 -20.71 -13.53 -14.41
CA THR A 456 -21.83 -14.48 -14.52
C THR A 456 -21.52 -15.65 -15.45
N GLN A 457 -20.80 -15.42 -16.56
CA GLN A 457 -20.38 -16.49 -17.45
C GLN A 457 -19.32 -17.40 -16.81
N GLY A 458 -18.42 -16.84 -15.99
CA GLY A 458 -17.47 -17.59 -15.16
C GLY A 458 -18.21 -18.50 -14.17
N ALA A 459 -19.11 -17.93 -13.36
CA ALA A 459 -19.91 -18.68 -12.39
C ALA A 459 -20.69 -19.85 -13.04
N VAL A 460 -21.32 -19.64 -14.20
CA VAL A 460 -22.03 -20.72 -14.93
C VAL A 460 -21.07 -21.79 -15.44
N ARG A 461 -19.86 -21.44 -15.88
CA ARG A 461 -18.84 -22.43 -16.28
C ARG A 461 -18.31 -23.21 -15.09
N ASP A 462 -18.06 -22.55 -13.97
CA ASP A 462 -17.59 -23.18 -12.74
C ASP A 462 -18.65 -24.13 -12.19
N GLU A 463 -19.93 -23.71 -12.15
CA GLU A 463 -21.06 -24.53 -11.72
C GLU A 463 -21.26 -25.76 -12.64
N ALA A 464 -21.13 -25.58 -13.96
CA ALA A 464 -21.16 -26.68 -14.92
C ALA A 464 -19.98 -27.65 -14.74
N ALA A 465 -18.77 -27.16 -14.46
CA ALA A 465 -17.60 -27.99 -14.18
C ALA A 465 -17.76 -28.77 -12.87
N HIS A 466 -18.32 -28.16 -11.82
CA HIS A 466 -18.63 -28.83 -10.56
C HIS A 466 -19.69 -29.92 -10.76
N ALA A 467 -20.76 -29.65 -11.54
CA ALA A 467 -21.77 -30.65 -11.87
C ALA A 467 -21.18 -31.84 -12.66
N GLN A 468 -20.26 -31.59 -13.59
CA GLN A 468 -19.55 -32.66 -14.31
C GLN A 468 -18.64 -33.48 -13.39
N ALA A 469 -17.89 -32.83 -12.48
CA ALA A 469 -17.04 -33.51 -11.51
C ALA A 469 -17.85 -34.40 -10.54
N LEU A 470 -19.02 -33.93 -10.08
CA LEU A 470 -19.95 -34.74 -9.28
C LEU A 470 -20.46 -35.95 -10.07
N ALA A 471 -20.90 -35.77 -11.32
CA ALA A 471 -21.38 -36.86 -12.17
C ALA A 471 -20.28 -37.90 -12.47
N GLN A 472 -19.02 -37.48 -12.64
CA GLN A 472 -17.88 -38.39 -12.75
C GLN A 472 -17.63 -39.15 -11.43
N GLY A 473 -17.68 -38.45 -10.29
CA GLY A 473 -17.56 -39.06 -8.97
C GLY A 473 -18.67 -40.07 -8.64
N GLU A 474 -19.88 -39.87 -9.16
CA GLU A 474 -20.97 -40.86 -9.06
C GLU A 474 -20.72 -42.07 -9.96
N ARG A 475 -20.28 -41.88 -11.21
CA ARG A 475 -19.89 -42.99 -12.11
C ARG A 475 -18.82 -43.87 -11.46
N HIS A 476 -17.74 -43.28 -10.97
CA HIS A 476 -16.67 -44.02 -10.28
C HIS A 476 -17.15 -44.73 -9.01
N ARG A 477 -18.12 -44.18 -8.27
CA ARG A 477 -18.78 -44.91 -7.16
C ARG A 477 -19.57 -46.12 -7.67
N THR A 478 -20.34 -45.99 -8.75
CA THR A 478 -21.08 -47.12 -9.32
C THR A 478 -20.17 -48.21 -9.89
N GLU A 479 -19.05 -47.84 -10.52
CA GLU A 479 -18.00 -48.74 -10.99
C GLU A 479 -17.32 -49.48 -9.82
N ALA A 480 -16.97 -48.77 -8.75
CA ALA A 480 -16.39 -49.36 -7.55
C ALA A 480 -17.34 -50.36 -6.88
N LEU A 481 -18.63 -50.03 -6.75
CA LEU A 481 -19.66 -50.94 -6.23
C LEU A 481 -19.82 -52.18 -7.13
N ALA A 482 -19.82 -52.02 -8.45
CA ALA A 482 -19.88 -53.14 -9.39
C ALA A 482 -18.66 -54.07 -9.22
N LEU A 483 -17.44 -53.52 -9.14
CA LEU A 483 -16.23 -54.29 -8.89
C LEU A 483 -16.25 -55.00 -7.52
N GLU A 484 -16.82 -54.37 -6.49
CA GLU A 484 -16.98 -55.00 -5.18
C GLU A 484 -17.93 -56.21 -5.23
N THR A 485 -19.06 -56.11 -5.96
CA THR A 485 -19.96 -57.26 -6.17
C THR A 485 -19.29 -58.39 -6.97
N GLN A 486 -18.44 -58.08 -7.96
CA GLN A 486 -17.66 -59.07 -8.70
C GLN A 486 -16.63 -59.76 -7.81
N LEU A 487 -15.93 -59.01 -6.95
CA LEU A 487 -15.00 -59.57 -5.96
C LEU A 487 -15.72 -60.46 -4.94
N GLU A 488 -16.94 -60.12 -4.53
CA GLU A 488 -17.77 -61.02 -3.73
C GLU A 488 -18.15 -62.31 -4.48
N GLY A 489 -18.49 -62.21 -5.77
CA GLY A 489 -18.75 -63.36 -6.64
C GLY A 489 -17.55 -64.30 -6.69
N ALA A 490 -16.37 -63.77 -7.05
CA ALA A 490 -15.11 -64.51 -7.08
C ALA A 490 -14.74 -65.12 -5.72
N ARG A 491 -14.99 -64.42 -4.60
CA ARG A 491 -14.81 -64.97 -3.24
C ARG A 491 -15.76 -66.16 -2.96
N LYS A 492 -17.02 -66.08 -3.39
CA LYS A 492 -18.01 -67.18 -3.26
C LYS A 492 -17.58 -68.39 -4.10
N GLU A 493 -17.07 -68.18 -5.31
CA GLU A 493 -16.55 -69.24 -6.18
C GLU A 493 -15.26 -69.88 -5.67
N ALA A 494 -14.29 -69.09 -5.20
CA ALA A 494 -13.11 -69.59 -4.50
C ALA A 494 -13.48 -70.39 -3.23
N GLY A 495 -14.60 -70.05 -2.58
CA GLY A 495 -15.21 -70.85 -1.53
C GLY A 495 -15.69 -72.23 -2.03
N ARG A 496 -16.39 -72.27 -3.17
CA ARG A 496 -16.88 -73.52 -3.81
C ARG A 496 -15.72 -74.42 -4.24
N THR A 497 -14.70 -73.89 -4.92
CA THR A 497 -13.52 -74.68 -5.35
C THR A 497 -12.73 -75.21 -4.16
N ARG A 498 -12.59 -74.42 -3.08
CA ARG A 498 -11.99 -74.89 -1.82
C ARG A 498 -12.79 -76.02 -1.16
N GLN A 499 -14.12 -76.00 -1.24
CA GLN A 499 -14.97 -77.11 -0.78
C GLN A 499 -14.82 -78.37 -1.66
N GLN A 500 -14.77 -78.23 -2.98
CA GLN A 500 -14.50 -79.34 -3.90
C GLN A 500 -13.13 -79.97 -3.63
N LEU A 501 -12.08 -79.15 -3.46
CA LEU A 501 -10.74 -79.62 -3.12
C LEU A 501 -10.70 -80.33 -1.76
N LEU A 502 -11.50 -79.89 -0.79
CA LEU A 502 -11.69 -80.61 0.48
C LEU A 502 -12.38 -81.97 0.30
N ARG A 503 -13.39 -82.09 -0.57
CA ARG A 503 -14.04 -83.39 -0.92
C ARG A 503 -13.05 -84.34 -1.59
N LEU A 504 -12.36 -83.88 -2.64
CA LEU A 504 -11.31 -84.66 -3.32
C LEU A 504 -10.21 -85.10 -2.33
N ARG A 505 -9.85 -84.27 -1.35
CA ARG A 505 -8.88 -84.62 -0.31
C ARG A 505 -9.41 -85.67 0.68
N GLN A 506 -10.72 -85.69 0.95
CA GLN A 506 -11.37 -86.75 1.73
C GLN A 506 -11.41 -88.06 0.93
N GLU A 507 -11.82 -88.02 -0.34
CA GLU A 507 -11.84 -89.16 -1.26
C GLU A 507 -10.44 -89.77 -1.44
N LEU A 508 -9.41 -88.95 -1.67
CA LEU A 508 -8.01 -89.41 -1.71
C LEU A 508 -7.53 -89.97 -0.35
N GLY A 509 -8.11 -89.51 0.77
CA GLY A 509 -7.89 -90.09 2.09
C GLY A 509 -8.51 -91.48 2.23
N ILE A 510 -9.75 -91.66 1.75
CA ILE A 510 -10.47 -92.93 1.71
C ILE A 510 -9.75 -93.93 0.78
N LEU A 511 -9.37 -93.50 -0.43
CA LEU A 511 -8.61 -94.32 -1.39
C LEU A 511 -7.23 -94.72 -0.84
N ARG A 512 -6.57 -93.83 -0.08
CA ARG A 512 -5.31 -94.17 0.60
C ARG A 512 -5.54 -95.19 1.73
N ALA A 513 -6.59 -95.03 2.53
CA ALA A 513 -6.96 -96.00 3.55
C ALA A 513 -7.34 -97.38 2.95
N ALA A 514 -8.07 -97.41 1.84
CA ALA A 514 -8.40 -98.63 1.11
C ALA A 514 -7.15 -99.30 0.51
N ARG A 515 -6.22 -98.51 -0.05
CA ARG A 515 -4.91 -99.02 -0.51
C ARG A 515 -4.09 -99.59 0.63
N ASP A 516 -4.05 -98.93 1.79
CA ASP A 516 -3.32 -99.41 2.96
C ASP A 516 -4.00 -100.64 3.62
N PHE A 517 -5.32 -100.77 3.53
CA PHE A 517 -6.07 -101.97 3.91
C PHE A 517 -5.74 -103.15 2.98
N ASN A 518 -5.79 -102.95 1.65
CA ASN A 518 -5.38 -103.97 0.67
C ASN A 518 -3.90 -104.35 0.81
N ARG A 519 -3.03 -103.40 1.19
CA ARG A 519 -1.62 -103.65 1.50
C ARG A 519 -1.43 -104.46 2.79
N ARG A 520 -2.34 -104.35 3.76
CA ARG A 520 -2.35 -105.18 4.98
C ARG A 520 -2.89 -106.60 4.73
N GLN A 521 -3.77 -106.80 3.75
CA GLN A 521 -4.19 -108.16 3.35
C GLN A 521 -3.11 -108.90 2.56
N ARG A 522 -2.25 -108.21 1.79
CA ARG A 522 -1.05 -108.82 1.17
C ARG A 522 0.10 -108.96 2.17
N GLY A 523 0.00 -109.99 3.02
CA GLY A 523 1.13 -110.50 3.81
C GLY A 523 2.27 -111.08 2.94
N PRO A 524 3.50 -111.20 3.47
CA PRO A 524 4.70 -111.42 2.67
C PRO A 524 4.93 -112.90 2.29
N LYS A 525 4.46 -113.32 1.11
CA LYS A 525 4.91 -114.54 0.40
C LYS A 525 4.98 -114.27 -1.12
N ALA A 526 5.82 -115.04 -1.83
CA ALA A 526 6.32 -114.79 -3.19
C ALA A 526 7.21 -113.53 -3.27
N ASN A 527 8.55 -113.59 -3.23
CA ASN A 527 9.51 -114.64 -3.62
C ASN A 527 9.53 -114.96 -5.13
N MET A 528 10.66 -114.65 -5.76
CA MET A 528 11.31 -115.36 -6.87
C MET A 528 10.42 -115.86 -8.03
N LEU A 529 10.45 -115.16 -9.18
CA LEU A 529 10.86 -115.75 -10.48
C LEU A 529 11.05 -114.71 -11.60
N THR A 530 11.80 -115.12 -12.63
CA THR A 530 11.78 -114.63 -14.02
C THR A 530 11.95 -113.13 -14.31
N GLY A 531 13.12 -112.78 -14.85
CA GLY A 531 13.16 -111.93 -16.04
C GLY A 531 13.29 -112.80 -17.30
N LEU A 532 12.69 -112.38 -18.42
CA LEU A 532 13.06 -112.67 -19.83
C LEU A 532 11.93 -112.20 -20.78
N ALA A 533 12.29 -111.88 -22.04
CA ALA A 533 11.45 -111.38 -23.14
C ALA A 533 10.75 -110.03 -22.87
N ALA A 534 11.12 -108.87 -23.44
CA ALA A 534 11.46 -108.50 -24.82
C ALA A 534 10.26 -108.50 -25.79
N THR A 535 9.77 -107.32 -26.15
CA THR A 535 9.89 -106.74 -27.51
C THR A 535 9.36 -105.29 -27.53
N ALA A 536 9.90 -104.48 -28.46
CA ALA A 536 9.49 -103.17 -29.00
C ALA A 536 8.30 -102.38 -28.35
N THR A 537 8.34 -101.05 -28.23
CA THR A 537 8.93 -100.04 -29.14
C THR A 537 9.26 -98.73 -28.40
N ALA A 538 10.07 -97.85 -29.03
CA ALA A 538 10.46 -96.49 -28.61
C ALA A 538 11.52 -96.39 -27.48
N GLY A 539 12.79 -96.29 -27.88
CA GLY A 539 13.81 -95.58 -27.09
C GLY A 539 13.42 -94.10 -26.93
N GLY A 540 13.90 -93.36 -25.93
CA GLY A 540 15.29 -93.27 -25.45
C GLY A 540 15.74 -91.83 -25.77
N GLY A 541 16.26 -91.01 -24.86
CA GLY A 541 17.16 -91.27 -23.74
C GLY A 541 18.57 -90.79 -24.13
N ILE A 542 19.49 -90.37 -23.27
CA ILE A 542 19.53 -90.17 -21.82
C ILE A 542 20.94 -89.60 -21.52
N SER A 543 21.04 -88.59 -20.65
CA SER A 543 22.19 -88.18 -19.80
C SER A 543 23.67 -88.13 -20.26
N GLY A 544 24.33 -87.04 -19.87
CA GLY A 544 25.48 -87.00 -18.93
C GLY A 544 25.26 -85.80 -17.99
N GLY A 545 25.69 -85.71 -16.72
CA GLY A 545 26.77 -86.38 -15.98
C GLY A 545 28.05 -85.53 -16.02
N ALA A 546 28.72 -85.13 -14.92
CA ALA A 546 28.49 -85.29 -13.48
C ALA A 546 29.40 -84.30 -12.66
N LEU A 547 29.45 -84.45 -11.32
CA LEU A 547 30.36 -83.81 -10.31
C LEU A 547 29.98 -82.38 -9.84
N ALA A 548 30.01 -82.02 -8.54
CA ALA A 548 30.34 -82.78 -7.31
C ALA A 548 29.63 -82.24 -6.04
N ASN A 549 29.44 -83.13 -5.05
CA ASN A 549 29.48 -82.99 -3.55
C ASN A 549 29.04 -81.65 -2.86
N ASN A 550 28.30 -81.63 -1.74
CA ASN A 550 28.31 -82.55 -0.59
C ASN A 550 27.02 -82.53 0.28
N LYS A 551 26.90 -83.57 1.13
CA LYS A 551 25.96 -83.88 2.25
C LYS A 551 25.33 -82.67 3.00
N VAL A 552 24.12 -82.75 3.62
CA VAL A 552 23.79 -83.52 4.84
C VAL A 552 22.25 -83.69 5.09
N LYS A 553 21.80 -84.94 5.37
CA LYS A 553 20.78 -85.48 6.35
C LYS A 553 19.56 -84.63 6.81
N PHE A 554 18.35 -85.15 7.15
CA PHE A 554 17.65 -86.46 7.06
C PHE A 554 16.10 -86.25 7.24
N LYS A 555 15.30 -87.19 6.69
CA LYS A 555 14.05 -87.83 7.23
C LYS A 555 13.73 -87.62 8.74
N THR A 556 12.49 -87.70 9.28
CA THR A 556 11.11 -88.07 8.83
C THR A 556 10.12 -87.54 9.89
N GLY A 557 8.87 -87.20 9.53
CA GLY A 557 7.82 -86.90 10.52
C GLY A 557 6.43 -87.47 10.19
N MET A 558 5.85 -88.29 11.07
CA MET A 558 4.46 -88.76 10.98
C MET A 558 3.82 -89.01 12.36
N ARG A 559 3.07 -87.99 12.85
CA ARG A 559 1.76 -88.06 13.56
C ARG A 559 1.65 -88.86 14.89
N PRO A 560 0.60 -88.68 15.74
CA PRO A 560 -0.74 -88.11 15.43
C PRO A 560 -1.36 -87.13 16.47
N ARG A 561 -2.64 -86.77 16.21
CA ARG A 561 -3.71 -86.33 17.13
C ARG A 561 -3.86 -84.81 17.43
N GLY A 562 -5.09 -84.31 17.26
CA GLY A 562 -5.57 -83.00 17.77
C GLY A 562 -5.60 -81.82 16.76
N PRO A 563 -6.77 -81.45 16.19
CA PRO A 563 -6.89 -80.28 15.31
C PRO A 563 -7.45 -79.05 16.04
N ALA A 564 -6.59 -78.10 16.41
CA ALA A 564 -7.02 -76.76 16.84
C ALA A 564 -7.32 -75.86 15.62
N ARG A 565 -8.42 -75.10 15.68
CA ARG A 565 -8.96 -74.36 14.53
C ARG A 565 -8.37 -72.95 14.41
N LEU A 566 -8.11 -72.52 13.17
CA LEU A 566 -8.10 -71.10 12.82
C LEU A 566 -9.54 -70.59 12.66
N HIS A 567 -9.96 -69.67 13.52
CA HIS A 567 -11.00 -68.67 13.24
C HIS A 567 -10.33 -67.30 13.47
N ARG A 568 -10.11 -66.50 12.43
CA ARG A 568 -11.06 -65.61 11.73
C ARG A 568 -11.35 -64.36 12.57
N HIS A 569 -11.04 -63.20 11.99
CA HIS A 569 -11.22 -61.87 12.56
C HIS A 569 -12.59 -61.63 13.21
N ARG A 570 -12.60 -60.81 14.27
CA ARG A 570 -13.45 -59.59 14.27
C ARG A 570 -12.70 -58.44 14.97
N ALA A 571 -12.97 -57.22 14.52
CA ALA A 571 -12.37 -55.99 15.01
C ALA A 571 -13.00 -55.49 16.32
N VAL A 572 -12.26 -54.64 17.04
CA VAL A 572 -12.63 -53.34 17.69
C VAL A 572 -11.39 -52.85 18.46
N GLY A 573 -11.17 -51.54 18.58
CA GLY A 573 -10.01 -50.93 19.30
C GLY A 573 -10.22 -50.87 20.84
N PRO A 574 -9.66 -49.89 21.59
CA PRO A 574 -8.75 -48.81 21.20
C PRO A 574 -7.52 -48.60 22.15
N ASN A 575 -6.67 -47.62 21.80
CA ASN A 575 -5.88 -46.75 22.71
C ASN A 575 -4.77 -47.27 23.68
N GLN A 576 -3.77 -46.38 23.82
CA GLN A 576 -2.86 -46.15 24.96
C GLN A 576 -1.57 -46.99 25.16
N ALA A 577 -0.49 -46.21 25.36
CA ALA A 577 0.52 -46.31 26.43
C ALA A 577 1.90 -47.00 26.21
N ILE A 578 2.93 -46.14 26.30
CA ILE A 578 4.20 -46.29 27.06
C ILE A 578 5.40 -47.04 26.41
N GLY A 579 6.57 -46.38 26.49
CA GLY A 579 7.92 -46.96 26.41
C GLY A 579 8.69 -46.67 25.09
N GLY A 580 9.90 -46.11 25.07
CA GLY A 580 10.71 -45.50 26.15
C GLY A 580 12.23 -45.61 25.90
N GLY A 581 12.94 -44.47 25.83
CA GLY A 581 14.42 -44.38 25.81
C GLY A 581 15.12 -44.78 24.49
N GLY A 582 16.26 -44.21 24.10
CA GLY A 582 17.03 -43.07 24.65
C GLY A 582 18.43 -42.98 24.01
N GLY A 583 19.11 -41.82 24.10
CA GLY A 583 20.58 -41.72 23.93
C GLY A 583 21.17 -41.54 22.51
N SER A 584 21.17 -40.29 22.01
CA SER A 584 22.34 -39.47 21.59
C SER A 584 23.79 -40.00 21.69
N PRO A 585 24.84 -39.35 21.09
CA PRO A 585 24.89 -38.36 19.97
C PRO A 585 26.16 -38.42 19.03
N ALA A 586 26.35 -37.34 18.24
CA ALA A 586 27.58 -36.78 17.59
C ALA A 586 27.93 -37.29 16.16
N ARG A 587 28.18 -36.45 15.12
CA ARG A 587 29.01 -35.20 14.93
C ARG A 587 30.52 -35.49 14.98
N ASP A 588 31.40 -34.93 14.14
CA ASP A 588 31.31 -33.97 13.01
C ASP A 588 32.64 -33.95 12.19
N ASP A 589 32.76 -32.99 11.24
CA ASP A 589 33.97 -32.19 10.91
C ASP A 589 34.86 -32.47 9.66
N TRP A 590 35.63 -31.40 9.34
CA TRP A 590 36.69 -31.14 8.33
C TRP A 590 36.17 -30.64 6.96
N GLU A 591 36.26 -29.34 6.60
CA GLU A 591 37.45 -28.45 6.39
C GLU A 591 38.37 -28.96 5.26
N ASP A 592 39.03 -28.17 4.39
CA ASP A 592 38.98 -26.79 3.86
C ASP A 592 40.16 -26.73 2.80
N ILE A 593 40.59 -25.55 2.32
CA ILE A 593 41.85 -25.24 1.57
C ILE A 593 41.72 -24.92 0.06
N SER A 594 42.50 -23.91 -0.34
CA SER A 594 42.39 -23.02 -1.51
C SER A 594 43.28 -23.34 -2.73
N ALA A 595 43.19 -22.45 -3.73
CA ALA A 595 44.21 -22.05 -4.73
C ALA A 595 44.36 -22.89 -6.03
N ASP A 596 44.72 -22.34 -7.20
CA ASP A 596 44.64 -20.98 -7.80
C ASP A 596 44.99 -21.09 -9.32
N SER A 597 44.79 -20.03 -10.13
CA SER A 597 45.26 -19.87 -11.54
C SER A 597 44.59 -20.75 -12.64
N GLY A 598 44.36 -20.32 -13.88
CA GLY A 598 44.48 -18.98 -14.52
C GLY A 598 44.28 -19.04 -16.06
N GLU A 599 43.52 -18.08 -16.63
CA GLU A 599 43.37 -17.77 -18.08
C GLU A 599 42.66 -18.88 -18.94
N GLU A 600 41.97 -18.64 -20.08
CA GLU A 600 41.91 -17.49 -21.00
C GLU A 600 40.53 -17.39 -21.75
N TYR A 601 40.08 -16.16 -22.04
CA TYR A 601 39.03 -15.66 -22.99
C TYR A 601 37.87 -16.53 -23.55
N SER A 602 36.62 -16.03 -23.39
CA SER A 602 35.87 -15.41 -24.51
C SER A 602 34.63 -14.59 -24.09
N ASP A 603 34.45 -13.49 -24.83
CA ASP A 603 33.56 -12.33 -24.70
C ASP A 603 32.04 -12.59 -24.88
N SER A 604 31.17 -11.91 -24.09
CA SER A 604 30.01 -11.13 -24.60
C SER A 604 29.09 -10.57 -23.48
N LEU A 605 29.17 -9.26 -23.27
CA LEU A 605 28.11 -8.29 -22.89
C LEU A 605 27.35 -8.32 -21.52
N ASP A 606 27.74 -7.33 -20.70
CA ASP A 606 26.90 -6.36 -19.98
C ASP A 606 25.84 -6.78 -18.95
N SER A 607 26.26 -6.74 -17.68
CA SER A 607 25.52 -6.05 -16.61
C SER A 607 26.49 -5.52 -15.54
N HIS A 608 26.70 -4.20 -15.49
CA HIS A 608 27.61 -3.57 -14.53
C HIS A 608 26.99 -3.45 -13.12
N PRO A 609 27.70 -3.87 -12.05
CA PRO A 609 27.22 -3.76 -10.67
C PRO A 609 27.54 -2.41 -10.03
N ILE A 610 26.66 -1.94 -9.14
CA ILE A 610 26.92 -0.81 -8.25
C ILE A 610 27.74 -1.30 -7.05
N LYS A 611 29.01 -0.88 -6.94
CA LYS A 611 29.79 -1.06 -5.70
C LYS A 611 29.44 0.05 -4.71
N SER A 612 28.92 -0.36 -3.55
CA SER A 612 28.73 0.51 -2.38
C SER A 612 30.08 0.91 -1.78
N HIS A 613 30.19 2.16 -1.31
CA HIS A 613 31.30 2.59 -0.48
C HIS A 613 31.01 2.27 0.99
N ARG A 614 31.82 1.38 1.55
CA ARG A 614 31.87 1.11 3.00
C ARG A 614 32.60 2.27 3.69
N TYR A 615 31.98 2.90 4.69
CA TYR A 615 32.68 3.68 5.72
C TYR A 615 32.56 2.95 7.06
N ALA A 616 33.65 2.95 7.82
CA ALA A 616 33.75 2.32 9.13
C ALA A 616 33.21 3.23 10.25
N ALA A 617 32.84 2.62 11.38
CA ALA A 617 32.26 3.28 12.54
C ALA A 617 33.31 3.75 13.57
N ALA A 618 32.97 4.81 14.30
CA ALA A 618 33.39 5.15 15.67
C ALA A 618 32.37 6.18 16.21
N SER A 619 31.44 5.79 17.08
CA SER A 619 31.47 5.83 18.56
C SER A 619 31.27 7.24 19.18
N GLU A 620 30.07 7.41 19.73
CA GLU A 620 29.73 8.06 21.03
C GLU A 620 30.07 9.56 21.29
N GLN A 621 28.99 10.37 21.32
CA GLN A 621 28.49 11.33 22.36
C GLN A 621 29.45 12.14 23.28
N PRO A 622 29.00 13.26 23.94
CA PRO A 622 27.68 13.93 23.95
C PRO A 622 27.72 15.48 23.68
N ALA A 623 26.58 16.13 23.95
CA ALA A 623 26.20 17.54 23.80
C ALA A 623 27.14 18.65 24.33
N GLU A 624 27.01 19.87 23.77
CA GLU A 624 26.43 21.06 24.45
C GLU A 624 26.25 22.26 23.49
N GLU A 625 25.19 23.07 23.68
CA GLU A 625 25.05 24.40 23.06
C GLU A 625 25.83 25.44 23.88
N PHE A 626 26.54 26.37 23.25
CA PHE A 626 26.56 27.77 23.73
C PHE A 626 27.01 28.77 22.65
N SER A 627 26.14 29.73 22.33
CA SER A 627 26.50 30.98 21.63
C SER A 627 27.21 31.92 22.61
N ARG A 628 28.24 32.69 22.19
CA ARG A 628 28.41 34.13 22.53
C ARG A 628 29.61 34.82 21.85
N THR A 629 29.27 35.88 21.11
CA THR A 629 29.84 37.25 21.08
C THR A 629 31.37 37.51 20.98
N GLN A 630 31.70 38.51 20.16
CA GLN A 630 33.02 39.18 20.04
C GLN A 630 33.41 39.96 21.33
N PRO A 631 34.65 40.52 21.40
CA PRO A 631 34.83 41.91 20.93
C PRO A 631 36.18 42.26 20.23
N ASP A 632 36.13 43.35 19.44
CA ASP A 632 37.14 44.43 19.22
C ASP A 632 38.61 44.16 18.80
N VAL A 633 38.85 44.29 17.48
CA VAL A 633 39.64 45.36 16.80
C VAL A 633 40.58 46.19 17.73
N PRO A 634 41.91 46.38 17.44
CA PRO A 634 42.30 47.11 16.23
C PRO A 634 43.70 46.92 15.57
N ASN A 635 43.72 47.32 14.29
CA ASN A 635 44.72 48.20 13.63
C ASN A 635 45.80 47.63 12.68
N GLN A 636 46.10 48.47 11.66
CA GLN A 636 47.24 48.50 10.72
C GLN A 636 47.38 47.34 9.70
N GLY A 637 47.37 47.57 8.38
CA GLY A 637 47.04 48.79 7.62
C GLY A 637 47.65 48.84 6.22
N TYR A 638 46.96 49.55 5.29
CA TYR A 638 47.46 50.04 3.99
C TYR A 638 47.81 48.95 2.93
N LYS A 639 47.53 49.09 1.62
CA LYS A 639 47.21 50.25 0.77
C LYS A 639 46.15 49.91 -0.30
N GLN A 640 45.39 50.94 -0.69
CA GLN A 640 45.04 51.40 -2.07
C GLN A 640 45.41 50.46 -3.25
N ARG A 641 44.65 50.37 -4.37
CA ARG A 641 43.78 51.38 -5.00
C ARG A 641 42.82 50.73 -6.04
N GLU A 642 41.54 51.08 -6.03
CA GLU A 642 40.58 51.04 -7.17
C GLU A 642 40.80 52.30 -8.07
N PRO A 643 40.07 52.61 -9.18
CA PRO A 643 38.95 51.91 -9.86
C PRO A 643 39.07 51.85 -11.42
N GLY A 644 38.00 51.38 -12.08
CA GLY A 644 37.62 51.74 -13.47
C GLY A 644 37.51 50.53 -14.41
N GLU A 645 36.32 49.99 -14.73
CA GLU A 645 35.20 50.50 -15.58
C GLU A 645 35.33 50.23 -17.10
N GLU A 646 34.16 50.14 -17.73
CA GLU A 646 33.86 50.02 -19.17
C GLU A 646 34.19 48.72 -19.95
N GLY A 647 33.12 47.99 -20.28
CA GLY A 647 32.72 47.90 -21.69
C GLY A 647 32.92 46.58 -22.45
N GLY A 648 32.05 46.32 -23.43
CA GLY A 648 32.37 45.41 -24.55
C GLY A 648 31.45 44.21 -24.79
N LYS A 649 30.26 44.45 -25.36
CA LYS A 649 29.44 43.39 -26.02
C LYS A 649 30.17 42.82 -27.24
N ARG A 650 30.07 41.50 -27.51
CA ARG A 650 29.75 40.82 -28.80
C ARG A 650 30.25 39.36 -28.79
N ARG A 651 29.39 38.34 -28.89
CA ARG A 651 28.70 37.82 -30.10
C ARG A 651 29.60 36.95 -30.98
N SER A 652 29.39 35.63 -30.95
CA SER A 652 29.07 34.84 -32.16
C SER A 652 28.64 33.41 -31.84
N GLU A 653 27.55 32.99 -32.46
CA GLU A 653 27.15 31.59 -32.57
C GLU A 653 28.08 30.84 -33.53
N ARG A 654 28.31 29.53 -33.32
CA ARG A 654 28.30 28.59 -34.46
C ARG A 654 28.04 27.13 -34.09
N LYS A 655 26.80 26.71 -34.39
CA LYS A 655 26.41 25.45 -35.05
C LYS A 655 27.11 24.14 -34.66
N ARG A 656 26.30 23.26 -34.05
CA ARG A 656 26.14 21.81 -34.35
C ARG A 656 27.12 21.21 -35.38
N ARG A 657 27.82 20.13 -34.98
CA ARG A 657 27.99 18.93 -35.83
C ARG A 657 27.81 17.66 -35.01
N LYS A 658 26.98 16.73 -35.52
CA LYS A 658 27.02 15.31 -35.15
C LYS A 658 28.22 14.68 -35.87
N ALA A 659 29.07 14.00 -35.13
CA ALA A 659 30.00 12.94 -35.54
C ALA A 659 30.83 12.62 -34.28
N GLN A 660 31.26 11.41 -33.96
CA GLN A 660 31.09 10.03 -34.42
C GLN A 660 32.01 9.24 -33.46
N ARG A 661 31.77 7.95 -33.18
CA ARG A 661 32.64 7.20 -32.24
C ARG A 661 34.10 7.26 -32.70
N CYS A 662 35.00 7.69 -31.83
CA CYS A 662 36.44 7.45 -31.96
C CYS A 662 36.98 6.98 -30.61
N GLY A 663 37.13 5.67 -30.46
CA GLY A 663 37.77 5.07 -29.29
C GLY A 663 39.28 5.04 -29.48
N CYS A 664 39.99 6.04 -28.94
CA CYS A 664 41.46 6.05 -28.81
C CYS A 664 41.95 7.18 -27.89
N CYS A 665 41.56 7.18 -26.60
CA CYS A 665 42.07 8.17 -25.62
C CYS A 665 42.04 7.73 -24.13
N ALA A 666 41.86 6.43 -23.85
CA ALA A 666 41.75 5.91 -22.48
C ALA A 666 42.97 6.22 -21.54
N PRO A 667 44.25 6.07 -21.97
CA PRO A 667 45.37 6.19 -21.03
C PRO A 667 45.65 7.63 -20.55
N ALA A 668 45.35 8.64 -21.36
CA ALA A 668 45.57 10.04 -20.99
C ALA A 668 44.55 10.53 -19.94
N SER A 669 43.28 10.18 -20.10
CA SER A 669 42.21 10.54 -19.16
C SER A 669 42.42 9.89 -17.78
N LEU A 670 42.81 8.61 -17.75
CA LEU A 670 43.10 7.90 -16.49
C LEU A 670 44.33 8.47 -15.79
N ARG A 671 45.43 8.77 -16.51
CA ARG A 671 46.62 9.43 -15.91
C ARG A 671 46.28 10.81 -15.34
N GLY A 672 45.47 11.61 -16.03
CA GLY A 672 44.97 12.89 -15.52
C GLY A 672 44.14 12.72 -14.24
N ARG A 673 43.25 11.72 -14.18
CA ARG A 673 42.44 11.42 -12.99
C ARG A 673 43.28 10.93 -11.81
N VAL A 674 44.28 10.08 -12.05
CA VAL A 674 45.20 9.61 -11.00
C VAL A 674 46.04 10.76 -10.44
N LEU A 675 46.57 11.64 -11.29
CA LEU A 675 47.32 12.82 -10.83
C LEU A 675 46.43 13.83 -10.07
N ALA A 676 45.16 13.98 -10.44
CA ALA A 676 44.21 14.79 -9.68
C ALA A 676 43.93 14.18 -8.30
N LEU A 677 43.67 12.86 -8.23
CA LEU A 677 43.45 12.15 -6.97
C LEU A 677 44.68 12.17 -6.06
N GLN A 678 45.89 12.03 -6.61
CA GLN A 678 47.14 12.17 -5.85
C GLN A 678 47.31 13.58 -5.26
N ARG A 679 46.98 14.64 -6.03
CA ARG A 679 46.98 16.02 -5.50
C ARG A 679 45.92 16.22 -4.40
N HIS A 680 44.72 15.68 -4.56
CA HIS A 680 43.68 15.75 -3.53
C HIS A 680 44.10 15.00 -2.25
N LEU A 681 44.73 13.84 -2.37
CA LEU A 681 45.27 13.11 -1.22
C LEU A 681 46.41 13.88 -0.54
N ALA A 682 47.31 14.53 -1.29
CA ALA A 682 48.36 15.37 -0.73
C ALA A 682 47.79 16.56 0.06
N VAL A 683 46.80 17.27 -0.49
CA VAL A 683 46.12 18.38 0.19
C VAL A 683 45.36 17.91 1.43
N LEU A 684 44.69 16.76 1.38
CA LEU A 684 44.02 16.18 2.56
C LEU A 684 45.03 15.76 3.64
N GLN A 685 46.21 15.28 3.24
CA GLN A 685 47.29 14.95 4.18
C GLN A 685 47.88 16.21 4.84
N THR A 686 48.09 17.31 4.10
CA THR A 686 48.56 18.58 4.71
C THR A 686 47.52 19.14 5.65
N VAL A 687 46.25 19.24 5.24
CA VAL A 687 45.14 19.72 6.09
C VAL A 687 45.00 18.88 7.36
N ARG A 688 45.16 17.55 7.28
CA ARG A 688 45.18 16.68 8.47
C ARG A 688 46.35 16.99 9.41
N CYS A 689 47.55 17.21 8.87
CA CYS A 689 48.72 17.57 9.67
C CYS A 689 48.60 18.98 10.29
N ASP A 690 47.98 19.94 9.59
CA ASP A 690 47.73 21.29 10.10
C ASP A 690 46.68 21.26 11.22
N ALA A 691 45.57 20.53 11.03
CA ALA A 691 44.56 20.32 12.07
C ALA A 691 45.13 19.58 13.31
N GLN A 692 46.03 18.62 13.11
CA GLN A 692 46.71 17.93 14.21
C GLN A 692 47.66 18.86 14.97
N ARG A 693 48.39 19.75 14.29
CA ARG A 693 49.22 20.78 14.93
C ARG A 693 48.37 21.78 15.73
N SER A 694 47.31 22.33 15.14
CA SER A 694 46.38 23.23 15.84
C SER A 694 45.72 22.55 17.06
N SER A 695 45.34 21.28 16.94
CA SER A 695 44.82 20.50 18.07
C SER A 695 45.85 20.33 19.19
N GLN A 696 47.14 20.15 18.87
CA GLN A 696 48.19 20.08 19.88
C GLN A 696 48.47 21.45 20.53
N GLU A 697 48.54 22.52 19.74
CA GLU A 697 48.70 23.90 20.24
C GLU A 697 47.58 24.29 21.22
N LEU A 698 46.34 23.86 20.96
CA LEU A 698 45.20 24.04 21.88
C LEU A 698 45.30 23.19 23.16
N ARG A 699 45.90 21.99 23.11
CA ARG A 699 46.21 21.21 24.33
C ARG A 699 47.28 21.91 25.16
N ASP A 700 48.40 22.27 24.54
CA ASP A 700 49.52 22.96 25.20
C ASP A 700 49.07 24.31 25.81
N ALA A 701 48.15 25.02 25.16
CA ALA A 701 47.53 26.24 25.69
C ALA A 701 46.63 25.96 26.91
N ASN A 702 45.81 24.90 26.87
CA ASN A 702 44.98 24.49 28.00
C ASN A 702 45.82 24.01 29.20
N GLU A 703 46.93 23.30 28.98
CA GLU A 703 47.88 22.92 30.04
C GLU A 703 48.55 24.16 30.68
N LYS A 704 48.89 25.18 29.88
CA LYS A 704 49.37 26.47 30.39
C LYS A 704 48.30 27.23 31.19
N ILE A 705 47.05 27.26 30.74
CA ILE A 705 45.96 27.92 31.46
C ILE A 705 45.65 27.19 32.78
N THR A 706 45.55 25.86 32.77
CA THR A 706 45.26 25.06 33.97
C THR A 706 46.38 25.16 35.00
N SER A 707 47.65 25.12 34.57
CA SER A 707 48.80 25.35 35.47
C SER A 707 48.83 26.77 36.07
N GLN A 708 48.51 27.82 35.29
CA GLN A 708 48.35 29.19 35.81
C GLN A 708 47.19 29.33 36.80
N LEU A 709 46.04 28.69 36.56
CA LEU A 709 44.91 28.67 37.48
C LEU A 709 45.26 27.95 38.80
N ALA A 710 45.96 26.81 38.72
CA ALA A 710 46.47 26.10 39.90
C ALA A 710 47.46 26.95 40.71
N GLN A 711 48.37 27.68 40.03
CA GLN A 711 49.29 28.61 40.69
C GLN A 711 48.54 29.77 41.37
N ARG A 712 47.58 30.41 40.68
CA ARG A 712 46.74 31.47 41.27
C ARG A 712 45.94 30.98 42.49
N LEU A 713 45.39 29.77 42.42
CA LEU A 713 44.68 29.14 43.54
C LEU A 713 45.63 28.92 44.74
N ASN A 714 46.86 28.46 44.51
CA ASN A 714 47.84 28.27 45.57
C ASN A 714 48.30 29.59 46.21
N VAL A 715 48.54 30.63 45.42
CA VAL A 715 48.85 31.99 45.95
C VAL A 715 47.66 32.55 46.75
N SER A 716 46.43 32.36 46.27
CA SER A 716 45.21 32.76 46.99
C SER A 716 45.05 32.00 48.33
N LYS A 717 45.34 30.69 48.36
CA LYS A 717 45.36 29.89 49.59
C LYS A 717 46.43 30.39 50.57
N GLN A 718 47.65 30.65 50.11
CA GLN A 718 48.74 31.19 50.95
C GLN A 718 48.40 32.57 51.51
N LEU A 719 47.81 33.47 50.70
CA LEU A 719 47.34 34.77 51.17
C LEU A 719 46.23 34.63 52.21
N SER A 720 45.28 33.72 52.00
CA SER A 720 44.19 33.45 52.96
C SER A 720 44.71 32.89 54.29
N GLN A 721 45.70 31.99 54.24
CA GLN A 721 46.41 31.47 55.42
C GLN A 721 47.15 32.58 56.17
N LYS A 722 47.84 33.48 55.46
CA LYS A 722 48.50 34.63 56.08
C LYS A 722 47.49 35.57 56.74
N LEU A 723 46.39 35.90 56.06
CA LEU A 723 45.35 36.76 56.63
C LEU A 723 44.71 36.15 57.88
N THR A 724 44.57 34.82 57.94
CA THR A 724 44.09 34.14 59.17
C THR A 724 45.12 34.12 60.30
N SER A 725 46.43 33.99 60.01
CA SER A 725 47.46 34.14 61.06
C SER A 725 47.59 35.57 61.56
N ASP A 726 47.50 36.55 60.67
CA ASP A 726 47.57 37.98 61.02
C ASP A 726 46.34 38.37 61.87
N LEU A 727 45.15 37.88 61.52
CA LEU A 727 43.92 38.08 62.30
C LEU A 727 43.99 37.45 63.69
N ALA A 728 44.50 36.22 63.81
CA ALA A 728 44.71 35.58 65.11
C ALA A 728 45.74 36.35 65.99
N GLY A 729 46.77 36.95 65.36
CA GLY A 729 47.71 37.84 66.03
C GLY A 729 47.05 39.11 66.59
N VAL A 730 46.19 39.76 65.80
CA VAL A 730 45.43 40.94 66.23
C VAL A 730 44.41 40.60 67.33
N GLU A 731 43.74 39.44 67.25
CA GLU A 731 42.85 38.96 68.31
C GLU A 731 43.60 38.72 69.64
N GLN A 732 44.84 38.24 69.58
CA GLN A 732 45.67 38.07 70.78
C GLN A 732 46.12 39.42 71.35
N GLN A 733 46.52 40.39 70.49
CA GLN A 733 46.82 41.76 70.93
C GLN A 733 45.62 42.43 71.60
N LYS A 734 44.41 42.25 71.03
CA LYS A 734 43.17 42.75 71.63
C LYS A 734 42.97 42.22 73.05
N LYS A 735 43.15 40.90 73.29
CA LYS A 735 43.01 40.29 74.62
C LYS A 735 44.03 40.83 75.63
N VAL A 736 45.26 41.11 75.19
CA VAL A 736 46.29 41.72 76.05
C VAL A 736 45.88 43.14 76.45
N LEU A 737 45.44 43.97 75.49
CA LEU A 737 44.96 45.33 75.76
C LEU A 737 43.71 45.36 76.65
N GLU A 738 42.79 44.39 76.48
CA GLU A 738 41.63 44.22 77.36
C GLU A 738 42.05 43.86 78.80
N MET A 739 43.06 43.00 78.96
CA MET A 739 43.62 42.66 80.28
C MET A 739 44.36 43.84 80.92
N GLU A 740 45.14 44.60 80.16
CA GLU A 740 45.80 45.83 80.64
C GLU A 740 44.77 46.88 81.06
N LEU A 741 43.70 47.09 80.29
CA LEU A 741 42.59 47.97 80.67
C LEU A 741 41.94 47.56 82.00
N GLU A 742 41.75 46.27 82.24
CA GLU A 742 41.18 45.79 83.51
C GLU A 742 42.18 45.93 84.68
N GLN A 743 43.49 45.78 84.42
CA GLN A 743 44.53 46.12 85.41
C GLN A 743 44.52 47.61 85.76
N TRP A 744 44.43 48.51 84.78
CA TRP A 744 44.29 49.97 85.01
C TRP A 744 43.02 50.32 85.80
N ARG A 745 41.88 49.68 85.50
CA ARG A 745 40.64 49.81 86.28
C ARG A 745 40.80 49.34 87.71
N GLN A 746 41.60 48.29 87.94
CA GLN A 746 41.86 47.77 89.28
C GLN A 746 42.79 48.68 90.09
N ILE A 747 43.84 49.22 89.47
CA ILE A 747 44.76 50.22 90.08
C ILE A 747 43.99 51.47 90.53
N HIS A 748 43.01 51.93 89.73
CA HIS A 748 42.18 53.09 90.11
C HIS A 748 41.21 52.83 91.27
N ARG A 749 40.96 51.57 91.67
CA ARG A 749 40.07 51.23 92.79
C ARG A 749 40.75 51.19 94.16
N THR A 750 42.09 51.19 94.24
CA THR A 750 42.81 50.90 95.49
C THR A 750 43.50 52.10 96.16
N ASN A 751 43.41 53.31 95.61
CA ASN A 751 44.07 54.49 96.17
C ASN A 751 43.06 55.48 96.81
N THR A 752 42.99 55.49 98.14
CA THR A 752 42.30 56.53 98.94
C THR A 752 42.99 56.73 100.29
N PRO A 753 43.64 57.88 100.50
CA PRO A 753 43.51 58.65 101.77
C PRO A 753 43.41 60.17 101.48
N GLN A 754 42.60 61.00 102.14
CA GLN A 754 42.39 61.29 103.57
C GLN A 754 43.55 62.06 104.25
N GLN A 755 43.39 63.39 104.48
CA GLN A 755 43.52 64.08 105.80
C GLN A 755 43.50 65.64 105.74
N LEU A 756 42.92 66.25 106.79
CA LEU A 756 43.03 67.67 107.19
C LEU A 756 44.31 67.90 108.05
N PRO A 757 44.86 69.13 108.17
CA PRO A 757 44.50 70.07 109.28
C PRO A 757 44.49 71.56 108.82
N SER A 758 43.67 72.51 109.30
CA SER A 758 43.22 72.90 110.66
C SER A 758 44.31 73.43 111.60
N THR A 759 44.46 74.77 111.68
CA THR A 759 45.20 75.46 112.77
C THR A 759 44.63 76.86 113.07
N ALA A 760 44.12 77.02 114.29
CA ALA A 760 44.02 78.25 115.08
C ALA A 760 44.28 77.85 116.55
N PRO A 761 45.10 78.56 117.33
CA PRO A 761 44.64 79.68 118.20
C PRO A 761 45.74 80.80 118.30
N GLN A 762 45.70 81.93 119.03
CA GLN A 762 45.33 82.31 120.41
C GLN A 762 45.16 83.87 120.50
N PRO A 763 44.72 84.46 121.65
CA PRO A 763 44.45 85.90 121.80
C PRO A 763 45.31 86.66 122.87
N LEU A 764 45.01 87.97 123.07
CA LEU A 764 45.52 88.94 124.08
C LEU A 764 46.99 89.41 124.00
N GLU A 765 47.22 90.74 123.89
CA GLU A 765 47.48 91.65 125.03
C GLU A 765 47.55 93.14 124.60
N THR A 766 47.46 94.06 125.56
CA THR A 766 47.34 95.53 125.41
C THR A 766 48.69 96.27 125.44
N PRO A 767 48.75 97.56 125.02
CA PRO A 767 49.95 98.09 124.35
C PRO A 767 50.98 98.78 125.26
N SER A 768 52.23 98.81 124.77
CA SER A 768 53.26 99.77 125.20
C SER A 768 53.64 100.72 124.04
N PRO A 769 54.26 101.89 124.30
CA PRO A 769 54.38 102.98 123.31
C PRO A 769 55.07 102.69 121.94
N PRO A 770 56.03 101.75 121.78
CA PRO A 770 56.59 101.47 120.45
C PRO A 770 55.61 100.76 119.50
N VAL A 771 54.54 100.14 120.02
CA VAL A 771 53.58 99.36 119.22
C VAL A 771 52.83 100.22 118.20
N LEU A 772 52.55 101.50 118.48
CA LEU A 772 51.79 102.36 117.56
C LEU A 772 52.50 102.58 116.21
N LYS A 773 53.83 102.68 116.18
CA LYS A 773 54.59 102.78 114.92
C LYS A 773 54.66 101.45 114.17
N ALA A 774 54.69 100.33 114.90
CA ALA A 774 54.61 99.00 114.30
C ALA A 774 53.21 98.76 113.69
N LEU A 775 52.13 99.12 114.41
CA LEU A 775 50.76 99.03 113.93
C LEU A 775 50.51 99.94 112.71
N GLU A 776 51.07 101.14 112.68
CA GLU A 776 50.94 102.04 111.52
C GLU A 776 51.70 101.50 110.29
N ALA A 777 52.87 100.87 110.50
CA ALA A 777 53.59 100.16 109.44
C ALA A 777 52.85 98.91 108.97
N GLU A 778 52.22 98.17 109.88
CA GLU A 778 51.40 97.00 109.59
C GLU A 778 50.11 97.38 108.84
N VAL A 779 49.42 98.46 109.24
CA VAL A 779 48.27 99.00 108.49
C VAL A 779 48.70 99.46 107.10
N LYS A 780 49.88 100.09 106.93
CA LYS A 780 50.41 100.43 105.59
C LYS A 780 50.76 99.18 104.78
N HIS A 781 51.30 98.13 105.41
CA HIS A 781 51.60 96.84 104.77
C HIS A 781 50.34 96.06 104.39
N LEU A 782 49.30 96.07 105.22
CA LEU A 782 47.98 95.53 104.92
C LEU A 782 47.30 96.35 103.84
N HIS A 783 47.48 97.68 103.81
CA HIS A 783 46.95 98.54 102.75
C HIS A 783 47.63 98.28 101.39
N THR A 784 48.96 98.07 101.35
CA THR A 784 49.64 97.68 100.10
C THR A 784 49.28 96.27 99.67
N LYS A 785 49.17 95.30 100.59
CA LYS A 785 48.65 93.94 100.30
C LYS A 785 47.21 93.96 99.79
N LEU A 786 46.34 94.78 100.38
CA LEU A 786 44.96 94.96 99.92
C LEU A 786 44.92 95.61 98.52
N LYS A 787 45.82 96.57 98.26
CA LYS A 787 45.92 97.24 96.95
C LYS A 787 46.46 96.30 95.85
N SER A 788 47.45 95.46 96.15
CA SER A 788 47.95 94.45 95.21
C SER A 788 46.92 93.34 94.99
N SER A 789 46.33 92.79 96.05
CA SER A 789 45.24 91.80 95.95
C SER A 789 44.03 92.35 95.18
N LYS A 790 43.66 93.62 95.38
CA LYS A 790 42.61 94.29 94.57
C LYS A 790 43.00 94.40 93.10
N ALA A 791 44.27 94.71 92.80
CA ALA A 791 44.77 94.76 91.42
C ALA A 791 44.77 93.35 90.76
N GLU A 792 45.19 92.33 91.49
CA GLU A 792 45.12 90.91 91.08
C GLU A 792 43.67 90.49 90.81
N VAL A 793 42.72 90.80 91.72
CA VAL A 793 41.28 90.54 91.50
C VAL A 793 40.76 91.27 90.25
N THR A 794 41.16 92.52 90.00
CA THR A 794 40.77 93.20 88.75
C THR A 794 41.39 92.56 87.50
N SER A 795 42.63 92.05 87.60
CA SER A 795 43.32 91.32 86.53
C SER A 795 42.67 89.96 86.24
N HIS A 796 42.35 89.19 87.29
CA HIS A 796 41.55 87.97 87.16
C HIS A 796 40.14 88.25 86.62
N THR A 797 39.56 89.41 86.95
CA THR A 797 38.24 89.81 86.42
C THR A 797 38.31 90.18 84.93
N SER A 798 39.34 90.88 84.48
CA SER A 798 39.53 91.16 83.05
C SER A 798 39.89 89.90 82.26
N ALA A 799 40.73 89.02 82.81
CA ALA A 799 41.03 87.71 82.25
C ALA A 799 39.77 86.84 82.13
N ASN A 800 38.92 86.78 83.17
CA ASN A 800 37.63 86.08 83.11
C ASN A 800 36.68 86.69 82.07
N LYS A 801 36.65 88.02 81.91
CA LYS A 801 35.87 88.66 80.83
C LYS A 801 36.40 88.30 79.45
N ALA A 802 37.72 88.27 79.25
CA ALA A 802 38.34 87.86 77.99
C ALA A 802 38.07 86.39 77.67
N LEU A 803 38.18 85.48 78.66
CA LEU A 803 37.86 84.07 78.50
C LEU A 803 36.38 83.84 78.19
N ARG A 804 35.46 84.60 78.81
CA ARG A 804 34.02 84.56 78.48
C ARG A 804 33.73 85.07 77.06
N ALA A 805 34.40 86.14 76.63
CA ALA A 805 34.28 86.64 75.26
C ALA A 805 34.79 85.61 74.23
N GLN A 806 35.94 84.98 74.50
CA GLN A 806 36.46 83.88 73.67
C GLN A 806 35.52 82.68 73.67
N LEU A 807 34.92 82.32 74.81
CA LEU A 807 33.96 81.22 74.90
C LEU A 807 32.72 81.49 74.03
N LEU A 808 32.14 82.70 74.10
CA LEU A 808 31.04 83.13 73.23
C LEU A 808 31.42 83.09 71.74
N GLU A 809 32.62 83.55 71.39
CA GLU A 809 33.15 83.48 70.01
C GLU A 809 33.30 82.01 69.53
N ARG A 810 33.65 81.08 70.43
CA ARG A 810 33.69 79.64 70.10
C ARG A 810 32.29 79.03 70.00
N GLU A 811 31.34 79.43 70.84
CA GLU A 811 29.94 79.00 70.75
C GLU A 811 29.25 79.48 69.47
N GLU A 812 29.56 80.70 69.01
CA GLU A 812 29.10 81.23 67.72
C GLU A 812 29.69 80.45 66.55
N LYS A 813 31.01 80.21 66.54
CA LYS A 813 31.66 79.37 65.53
C LYS A 813 31.15 77.92 65.55
N LEU A 814 30.81 77.38 66.71
CA LEU A 814 30.19 76.05 66.82
C LEU A 814 28.78 76.04 66.23
N ARG A 815 27.96 77.07 66.45
CA ARG A 815 26.65 77.23 65.80
C ARG A 815 26.78 77.33 64.28
N GLU A 816 27.67 78.18 63.77
CA GLU A 816 27.92 78.26 62.32
C GLU A 816 28.37 76.92 61.71
N LEU A 817 29.25 76.18 62.40
CA LEU A 817 29.71 74.87 61.95
C LEU A 817 28.58 73.83 61.99
N GLN A 818 27.72 73.87 63.01
CA GLN A 818 26.55 73.00 63.11
C GLN A 818 25.54 73.28 62.00
N GLU A 819 25.28 74.55 61.66
CA GLU A 819 24.46 74.91 60.51
C GLU A 819 25.06 74.43 59.20
N LYS A 820 26.39 74.59 58.99
CA LYS A 820 27.10 74.07 57.82
C LYS A 820 26.99 72.54 57.73
N VAL A 821 27.12 71.82 58.84
CA VAL A 821 26.91 70.36 58.91
C VAL A 821 25.49 70.01 58.46
N ILE A 822 24.45 70.61 59.04
CA ILE A 822 23.04 70.33 58.71
C ILE A 822 22.76 70.58 57.21
N HIS A 823 23.33 71.63 56.61
CA HIS A 823 23.22 71.84 55.15
C HIS A 823 23.91 70.72 54.35
N THR A 824 25.13 70.33 54.73
CA THR A 824 25.82 69.21 54.05
C THR A 824 25.12 67.86 54.25
N GLU A 825 24.43 67.65 55.38
CA GLU A 825 23.61 66.45 55.63
C GLU A 825 22.40 66.36 54.70
N ARG A 826 21.71 67.49 54.46
CA ARG A 826 20.62 67.57 53.47
C ARG A 826 21.13 67.28 52.06
N ASP A 827 22.26 67.87 51.67
CA ASP A 827 22.91 67.60 50.38
C ASP A 827 23.32 66.13 50.21
N VAL A 828 23.89 65.53 51.24
CA VAL A 828 24.25 64.10 51.25
C VAL A 828 23.00 63.23 51.18
N HIS A 829 21.91 63.61 51.84
CA HIS A 829 20.63 62.90 51.76
C HIS A 829 20.03 62.96 50.34
N MET A 830 19.97 64.14 49.72
CA MET A 830 19.51 64.29 48.33
C MET A 830 20.38 63.50 47.34
N LYS A 831 21.71 63.54 47.51
CA LYS A 831 22.64 62.76 46.68
C LYS A 831 22.46 61.25 46.88
N ARG A 832 22.18 60.78 48.10
CA ARG A 832 21.84 59.37 48.37
C ARG A 832 20.53 58.95 47.68
N GLN A 833 19.49 59.79 47.74
CA GLN A 833 18.23 59.52 47.05
C GLN A 833 18.46 59.40 45.53
N LEU A 834 19.18 60.35 44.92
CA LEU A 834 19.51 60.31 43.49
C LEU A 834 20.31 59.05 43.11
N VAL A 835 21.25 58.61 43.96
CA VAL A 835 22.02 57.37 43.74
C VAL A 835 21.12 56.13 43.81
N GLU A 836 20.18 56.05 44.76
CA GLU A 836 19.23 54.95 44.80
C GLU A 836 18.23 54.98 43.61
N ASP A 837 17.77 56.16 43.18
CA ASP A 837 16.92 56.31 41.98
C ASP A 837 17.64 55.85 40.70
N VAL A 838 18.92 56.22 40.54
CA VAL A 838 19.76 55.75 39.42
C VAL A 838 19.99 54.25 39.50
N LYS A 839 20.19 53.70 40.70
CA LYS A 839 20.38 52.26 40.95
C LYS A 839 19.10 51.45 40.70
N THR A 840 17.91 51.97 41.00
CA THR A 840 16.64 51.32 40.62
C THR A 840 16.40 51.37 39.12
N ARG A 841 16.70 52.50 38.46
CA ARG A 841 16.64 52.61 36.99
C ARG A 841 17.61 51.64 36.31
N MET A 842 18.84 51.53 36.82
CA MET A 842 19.84 50.58 36.32
C MET A 842 19.40 49.12 36.50
N LYS A 843 18.79 48.75 37.64
CA LYS A 843 18.22 47.41 37.83
C LYS A 843 17.13 47.10 36.80
N PHE A 844 16.19 48.01 36.59
CA PHE A 844 15.15 47.86 35.57
C PHE A 844 15.72 47.74 34.15
N LEU A 845 16.72 48.54 33.79
CA LEU A 845 17.40 48.44 32.50
C LEU A 845 18.12 47.07 32.34
N LEU A 846 18.79 46.58 33.38
CA LEU A 846 19.42 45.25 33.37
C LEU A 846 18.39 44.10 33.31
N GLU A 847 17.22 44.27 33.91
CA GLU A 847 16.12 43.31 33.82
C GLU A 847 15.50 43.30 32.41
N THR A 848 15.25 44.47 31.81
CA THR A 848 14.79 44.55 30.41
C THR A 848 15.82 44.05 29.40
N GLU A 849 17.12 44.27 29.65
CA GLU A 849 18.20 43.69 28.83
C GLU A 849 18.21 42.16 28.92
N LYS A 850 18.01 41.58 30.12
CA LYS A 850 17.88 40.13 30.30
C LYS A 850 16.65 39.57 29.58
N THR A 851 15.50 40.25 29.62
CA THR A 851 14.30 39.80 28.89
C THR A 851 14.50 39.89 27.37
N HIS A 852 15.10 40.96 26.86
CA HIS A 852 15.43 41.08 25.44
C HIS A 852 16.43 40.01 24.99
N ARG A 853 17.43 39.70 25.83
CA ARG A 853 18.39 38.62 25.58
C ARG A 853 17.69 37.25 25.50
N GLY A 854 16.78 36.95 26.42
CA GLY A 854 15.97 35.73 26.37
C GLY A 854 15.09 35.65 25.10
N LEU A 855 14.46 36.75 24.70
CA LEU A 855 13.70 36.84 23.44
C LEU A 855 14.58 36.62 22.20
N VAL A 856 15.82 37.12 22.20
CA VAL A 856 16.79 36.85 21.13
C VAL A 856 17.19 35.37 21.11
N GLU A 857 17.49 34.77 22.27
CA GLU A 857 17.82 33.34 22.39
C GLU A 857 16.65 32.44 21.94
N GLU A 858 15.40 32.82 22.20
CA GLU A 858 14.21 32.14 21.64
C GLU A 858 14.10 32.28 20.11
N LEU A 859 14.40 33.46 19.56
CA LEU A 859 14.40 33.69 18.12
C LEU A 859 15.52 32.92 17.43
N GLU A 860 16.72 32.85 18.02
CA GLU A 860 17.81 32.00 17.55
C GLU A 860 17.40 30.51 17.51
N LYS A 861 16.72 30.02 18.55
CA LYS A 861 16.15 28.65 18.59
C LYS A 861 15.12 28.43 17.48
N LYS A 862 14.18 29.36 17.29
CA LYS A 862 13.18 29.31 16.19
C LYS A 862 13.84 29.32 14.80
N VAL A 863 14.93 30.08 14.62
CA VAL A 863 15.70 30.09 13.36
C VAL A 863 16.44 28.78 13.13
N LYS A 864 17.04 28.17 14.18
CA LYS A 864 17.66 26.84 14.10
C LYS A 864 16.64 25.78 13.65
N THR A 865 15.49 25.68 14.33
CA THR A 865 14.46 24.68 13.99
C THR A 865 13.89 24.89 12.59
N LEU A 866 13.60 26.13 12.17
CA LEU A 866 13.16 26.41 10.80
C LEU A 866 14.22 26.08 9.74
N THR A 867 15.50 26.24 10.07
CA THR A 867 16.62 25.86 9.19
C THR A 867 16.72 24.34 9.05
N GLU A 868 16.62 23.60 10.15
CA GLU A 868 16.57 22.13 10.16
C GLU A 868 15.35 21.58 9.40
N GLU A 869 14.17 22.17 9.59
CA GLU A 869 12.99 21.83 8.78
C GLU A 869 13.22 22.11 7.29
N ALA A 870 13.88 23.22 6.94
CA ALA A 870 14.20 23.54 5.54
C ALA A 870 15.19 22.54 4.93
N THR A 871 16.21 22.08 5.66
CA THR A 871 17.12 21.03 5.19
C THR A 871 16.41 19.68 5.07
N ASN A 872 15.51 19.34 6.00
CA ASN A 872 14.68 18.13 5.94
C ASN A 872 13.71 18.16 4.74
N ARG A 873 13.02 19.28 4.49
CA ARG A 873 12.19 19.48 3.29
C ARG A 873 13.01 19.34 2.01
N LYS A 874 14.22 19.91 1.97
CA LYS A 874 15.15 19.76 0.83
C LYS A 874 15.57 18.30 0.61
N ALA A 875 15.95 17.58 1.66
CA ALA A 875 16.31 16.16 1.58
C ALA A 875 15.15 15.29 1.08
N TYR A 876 13.92 15.58 1.53
CA TYR A 876 12.70 14.93 1.05
C TYR A 876 12.43 15.22 -0.43
N ILE A 877 12.54 16.48 -0.86
CA ILE A 877 12.42 16.89 -2.27
C ILE A 877 13.47 16.20 -3.13
N ASP A 878 14.72 16.11 -2.69
CA ASP A 878 15.79 15.45 -3.45
C ASP A 878 15.64 13.91 -3.45
N SER A 879 14.96 13.33 -2.46
CA SER A 879 14.52 11.93 -2.47
C SER A 879 13.38 11.70 -3.48
N LEU A 880 12.39 12.61 -3.54
CA LEU A 880 11.35 12.59 -4.56
C LEU A 880 11.92 12.72 -5.98
N LYS A 881 12.87 13.65 -6.21
CA LYS A 881 13.57 13.79 -7.50
C LYS A 881 14.33 12.52 -7.89
N ARG A 882 14.99 11.85 -6.94
CA ARG A 882 15.66 10.56 -7.18
C ARG A 882 14.67 9.48 -7.59
N ARG A 883 13.55 9.32 -6.85
CA ARG A 883 12.48 8.37 -7.20
C ARG A 883 11.86 8.68 -8.57
N LEU A 884 11.58 9.95 -8.86
CA LEU A 884 11.09 10.39 -10.17
C LEU A 884 12.09 10.08 -11.29
N SER A 885 13.39 10.29 -11.07
CA SER A 885 14.42 9.96 -12.06
C SER A 885 14.52 8.45 -12.34
N VAL A 886 14.34 7.61 -11.31
CA VAL A 886 14.26 6.15 -11.47
C VAL A 886 13.01 5.77 -12.25
N ALA A 887 11.83 6.23 -11.84
CA ALA A 887 10.56 5.96 -12.53
C ALA A 887 10.57 6.46 -13.99
N THR A 888 11.21 7.58 -14.30
CA THR A 888 11.38 8.06 -15.69
C THR A 888 12.30 7.14 -16.50
N LYS A 889 13.37 6.59 -15.91
CA LYS A 889 14.24 5.62 -16.57
C LYS A 889 13.51 4.28 -16.81
N GLU A 890 12.84 3.75 -15.80
CA GLU A 890 12.01 2.56 -15.90
C GLU A 890 10.92 2.73 -16.96
N LYS A 891 10.21 3.86 -16.95
CA LYS A 891 9.25 4.21 -18.01
C LYS A 891 9.91 4.17 -19.40
N SER A 892 11.07 4.79 -19.58
CA SER A 892 11.77 4.77 -20.88
C SER A 892 12.22 3.35 -21.29
N GLN A 893 12.56 2.48 -20.34
CA GLN A 893 12.88 1.07 -20.59
C GLN A 893 11.63 0.26 -20.98
N TYR A 894 10.49 0.49 -20.31
CA TYR A 894 9.22 -0.10 -20.71
C TYR A 894 8.76 0.40 -22.08
N GLU A 895 8.95 1.68 -22.40
CA GLU A 895 8.66 2.23 -23.72
C GLU A 895 9.54 1.59 -24.81
N THR A 896 10.85 1.39 -24.57
CA THR A 896 11.71 0.67 -25.54
C THR A 896 11.32 -0.79 -25.69
N THR A 897 11.06 -1.52 -24.60
CA THR A 897 10.66 -2.94 -24.68
C THR A 897 9.28 -3.12 -25.32
N CYS A 898 8.34 -2.20 -25.12
CA CYS A 898 7.06 -2.19 -25.83
C CYS A 898 7.23 -1.93 -27.33
N GLN A 899 8.16 -1.05 -27.72
CA GLN A 899 8.51 -0.82 -29.12
C GLN A 899 9.17 -2.06 -29.75
N ASP A 900 10.14 -2.69 -29.06
CA ASP A 900 10.79 -3.93 -29.51
C ASP A 900 9.78 -5.08 -29.69
N LEU A 901 8.86 -5.24 -28.73
CA LEU A 901 7.78 -6.23 -28.80
C LEU A 901 6.80 -5.95 -29.94
N LYS A 902 6.48 -4.68 -30.20
CA LYS A 902 5.65 -4.27 -31.34
C LYS A 902 6.33 -4.60 -32.66
N GLU A 903 7.59 -4.24 -32.84
CA GLU A 903 8.36 -4.63 -34.03
C GLU A 903 8.51 -6.15 -34.16
N GLY A 904 8.58 -6.87 -33.05
CA GLY A 904 8.52 -8.33 -33.00
C GLY A 904 7.18 -8.88 -33.50
N LEU A 905 6.07 -8.25 -33.10
CA LEU A 905 4.72 -8.60 -33.56
C LEU A 905 4.56 -8.32 -35.06
N ASP A 906 4.93 -7.13 -35.53
CA ASP A 906 4.87 -6.74 -36.95
C ASP A 906 5.66 -7.73 -37.83
N LYS A 907 6.85 -8.17 -37.38
CA LYS A 907 7.66 -9.21 -38.06
C LYS A 907 6.96 -10.58 -38.07
N LYS A 908 6.20 -10.93 -37.02
CA LYS A 908 5.42 -12.18 -36.95
C LYS A 908 4.17 -12.12 -37.83
N GLU A 909 3.50 -10.97 -37.91
CA GLU A 909 2.38 -10.74 -38.80
C GLU A 909 2.81 -10.90 -40.26
N GLN A 910 3.91 -10.26 -40.68
CA GLN A 910 4.51 -10.45 -42.01
C GLN A 910 4.86 -11.94 -42.30
N CYS A 911 5.35 -12.68 -41.30
CA CYS A 911 5.60 -14.12 -41.45
C CYS A 911 4.30 -14.92 -41.64
N VAL A 912 3.22 -14.55 -40.93
CA VAL A 912 1.90 -15.18 -41.07
C VAL A 912 1.30 -14.86 -42.44
N GLU A 913 1.38 -13.62 -42.92
CA GLU A 913 0.96 -13.23 -44.27
C GLU A 913 1.70 -14.04 -45.35
N ALA A 914 3.02 -14.17 -45.24
CA ALA A 914 3.82 -14.96 -46.16
C ALA A 914 3.46 -16.46 -46.13
N LEU A 915 3.17 -17.02 -44.95
CA LEU A 915 2.68 -18.40 -44.82
C LEU A 915 1.28 -18.57 -45.42
N GLN A 916 0.34 -17.64 -45.16
CA GLN A 916 -0.99 -17.66 -45.79
C GLN A 916 -0.90 -17.53 -47.31
N ALA A 917 0.01 -16.70 -47.83
CA ALA A 917 0.26 -16.59 -49.27
C ALA A 917 0.75 -17.92 -49.88
N ARG A 918 1.63 -18.64 -49.17
CA ARG A 918 2.06 -20.00 -49.55
C ARG A 918 0.91 -21.01 -49.49
N VAL A 919 0.09 -20.99 -48.44
CA VAL A 919 -1.10 -21.87 -48.32
C VAL A 919 -2.06 -21.63 -49.48
N ARG A 920 -2.41 -20.37 -49.78
CA ARG A 920 -3.23 -20.01 -50.94
C ARG A 920 -2.59 -20.42 -52.28
N ALA A 921 -1.26 -20.46 -52.37
CA ALA A 921 -0.58 -20.96 -53.56
C ALA A 921 -0.69 -22.49 -53.69
N SER A 922 -0.53 -23.24 -52.59
CA SER A 922 -0.73 -24.69 -52.60
C SER A 922 -2.19 -25.09 -52.81
N GLU A 923 -3.16 -24.36 -52.26
CA GLU A 923 -4.59 -24.58 -52.49
C GLU A 923 -4.95 -24.40 -53.97
N ARG A 924 -4.42 -23.37 -54.65
CA ARG A 924 -4.59 -23.20 -56.10
C ARG A 924 -3.96 -24.33 -56.90
N ALA A 925 -2.72 -24.71 -56.57
CA ALA A 925 -2.04 -25.83 -57.24
C ALA A 925 -2.78 -27.16 -57.03
N GLN A 926 -3.35 -27.39 -55.83
CA GLN A 926 -4.21 -28.53 -55.56
C GLN A 926 -5.51 -28.48 -56.38
N ALA A 927 -6.19 -27.34 -56.45
CA ALA A 927 -7.40 -27.19 -57.26
C ALA A 927 -7.12 -27.40 -58.77
N GLU A 928 -5.97 -26.97 -59.28
CA GLU A 928 -5.52 -27.25 -60.65
C GLU A 928 -5.26 -28.76 -60.88
N LEU A 929 -4.65 -29.45 -59.91
CA LEU A 929 -4.46 -30.90 -59.94
C LEU A 929 -5.79 -31.67 -59.86
N GLU A 930 -6.72 -31.26 -58.99
CA GLU A 930 -8.06 -31.84 -58.90
C GLU A 930 -8.86 -31.61 -60.18
N GLN A 931 -8.75 -30.43 -60.79
CA GLN A 931 -9.41 -30.12 -62.07
C GLN A 931 -8.81 -30.92 -63.23
N THR A 932 -7.49 -31.12 -63.27
CA THR A 932 -6.85 -31.95 -64.31
C THR A 932 -7.16 -33.44 -64.13
N ALA A 933 -7.18 -33.95 -62.90
CA ALA A 933 -7.63 -35.31 -62.59
C ALA A 933 -9.11 -35.51 -62.96
N SER A 934 -9.98 -34.55 -62.65
CA SER A 934 -11.41 -34.60 -63.01
C SER A 934 -11.61 -34.66 -64.53
N ARG A 935 -10.92 -33.79 -65.30
CA ARG A 935 -10.93 -33.84 -66.78
C ARG A 935 -10.43 -35.19 -67.33
N GLN A 936 -9.42 -35.80 -66.71
CA GLN A 936 -8.93 -37.12 -67.11
C GLN A 936 -9.98 -38.22 -66.86
N MET A 937 -10.63 -38.20 -65.69
CA MET A 937 -11.72 -39.14 -65.39
C MET A 937 -12.94 -38.93 -66.30
N GLU A 938 -13.33 -37.68 -66.58
CA GLU A 938 -14.38 -37.35 -67.54
C GLU A 938 -14.04 -37.86 -68.95
N GLY A 939 -12.80 -37.67 -69.41
CA GLY A 939 -12.33 -38.19 -70.69
C GLY A 939 -12.37 -39.72 -70.78
N LEU A 940 -11.94 -40.42 -69.73
CA LEU A 940 -12.05 -41.89 -69.63
C LEU A 940 -13.51 -42.36 -69.57
N ALA A 941 -14.37 -41.65 -68.83
CA ALA A 941 -15.80 -41.95 -68.77
C ALA A 941 -16.44 -41.79 -70.16
N GLN A 942 -16.16 -40.70 -70.88
CA GLN A 942 -16.64 -40.46 -72.24
C GLN A 942 -16.14 -41.52 -73.24
N GLN A 943 -14.87 -41.94 -73.14
CA GLN A 943 -14.35 -43.06 -73.94
C GLN A 943 -15.09 -44.36 -73.65
N SER A 944 -15.38 -44.64 -72.37
CA SER A 944 -16.11 -45.84 -71.95
C SER A 944 -17.57 -45.82 -72.43
N THR A 945 -18.26 -44.67 -72.39
CA THR A 945 -19.64 -44.56 -72.90
C THR A 945 -19.68 -44.70 -74.41
N VAL A 946 -18.76 -44.08 -75.17
CA VAL A 946 -18.68 -44.26 -76.62
C VAL A 946 -18.39 -45.72 -77.01
N ALA A 947 -17.52 -46.41 -76.26
CA ALA A 947 -17.26 -47.84 -76.45
C ALA A 947 -18.50 -48.70 -76.15
N LEU A 948 -19.20 -48.43 -75.04
CA LEU A 948 -20.45 -49.10 -74.69
C LEU A 948 -21.55 -48.85 -75.73
N GLU A 949 -21.72 -47.63 -76.22
CA GLU A 949 -22.66 -47.34 -77.31
C GLU A 949 -22.29 -48.08 -78.60
N ALA A 950 -21.01 -48.17 -78.95
CA ALA A 950 -20.56 -48.93 -80.12
C ALA A 950 -20.86 -50.43 -79.97
N LEU A 951 -20.71 -50.99 -78.76
CA LEU A 951 -21.11 -52.36 -78.45
C LEU A 951 -22.63 -52.55 -78.51
N HIS A 952 -23.43 -51.64 -77.96
CA HIS A 952 -24.90 -51.68 -78.06
C HIS A 952 -25.38 -51.58 -79.51
N ARG A 953 -24.78 -50.70 -80.34
CA ARG A 953 -25.08 -50.63 -81.78
C ARG A 953 -24.76 -51.95 -82.50
N ARG A 954 -23.61 -52.56 -82.22
CA ARG A 954 -23.23 -53.88 -82.77
C ARG A 954 -24.18 -54.99 -82.32
N LEU A 955 -24.59 -54.99 -81.05
CA LEU A 955 -25.57 -55.93 -80.52
C LEU A 955 -26.94 -55.77 -81.19
N GLY A 956 -27.40 -54.53 -81.38
CA GLY A 956 -28.63 -54.23 -82.12
C GLY A 956 -28.60 -54.71 -83.57
N LEU A 957 -27.47 -54.53 -84.27
CA LEU A 957 -27.27 -55.08 -85.62
C LEU A 957 -27.26 -56.62 -85.64
N ALA A 958 -26.64 -57.27 -84.66
CA ALA A 958 -26.68 -58.73 -84.55
C ALA A 958 -28.10 -59.24 -84.22
N HIS A 959 -28.87 -58.49 -83.44
CA HIS A 959 -30.26 -58.83 -83.12
C HIS A 959 -31.17 -58.72 -84.36
N THR A 960 -31.08 -57.63 -85.13
CA THR A 960 -31.86 -57.50 -86.38
C THR A 960 -31.46 -58.52 -87.44
N GLN A 961 -30.18 -58.92 -87.50
CA GLN A 961 -29.74 -60.07 -88.32
C GLN A 961 -30.38 -61.39 -87.87
N LEU A 962 -30.48 -61.63 -86.55
CA LEU A 962 -31.14 -62.82 -86.00
C LEU A 962 -32.65 -62.81 -86.30
N GLU A 963 -33.33 -61.68 -86.15
CA GLU A 963 -34.74 -61.51 -86.53
C GLU A 963 -34.96 -61.77 -88.04
N GLN A 964 -34.08 -61.26 -88.91
CA GLN A 964 -34.12 -61.51 -90.36
C GLN A 964 -33.96 -63.01 -90.68
N LEU A 965 -33.02 -63.70 -90.04
CA LEU A 965 -32.82 -65.14 -90.21
C LEU A 965 -34.04 -65.94 -89.71
N GLN A 966 -34.62 -65.57 -88.57
CA GLN A 966 -35.87 -66.17 -88.08
C GLN A 966 -37.02 -65.96 -89.07
N ALA A 967 -37.18 -64.76 -89.63
CA ALA A 967 -38.21 -64.45 -90.62
C ALA A 967 -38.03 -65.26 -91.92
N PHE A 968 -36.81 -65.33 -92.45
CA PHE A 968 -36.47 -66.17 -93.60
C PHE A 968 -36.80 -67.65 -93.35
N THR A 969 -36.45 -68.17 -92.17
CA THR A 969 -36.70 -69.56 -91.82
C THR A 969 -38.19 -69.88 -91.69
N LYS A 970 -39.01 -68.95 -91.18
CA LYS A 970 -40.48 -69.07 -91.17
C LYS A 970 -41.04 -69.14 -92.60
N ALA A 971 -40.58 -68.25 -93.49
CA ALA A 971 -41.00 -68.24 -94.88
C ALA A 971 -40.65 -69.55 -95.61
N LEU A 972 -39.44 -70.08 -95.40
CA LEU A 972 -39.00 -71.37 -95.95
C LEU A 972 -39.84 -72.55 -95.42
N ALA A 973 -40.20 -72.53 -94.13
CA ALA A 973 -41.06 -73.55 -93.55
C ALA A 973 -42.49 -73.51 -94.12
N SER A 974 -43.09 -72.32 -94.28
CA SER A 974 -44.40 -72.18 -94.93
C SER A 974 -44.38 -72.59 -96.41
N GLU A 975 -43.32 -72.27 -97.14
CA GLU A 975 -43.21 -72.59 -98.56
C GLU A 975 -43.03 -74.11 -98.78
N THR A 976 -42.16 -74.76 -98.00
CA THR A 976 -42.00 -76.22 -98.07
C THR A 976 -43.27 -76.97 -97.66
N LEU A 977 -44.06 -76.43 -96.72
CA LEU A 977 -45.37 -76.98 -96.38
C LEU A 977 -46.38 -76.84 -97.53
N ARG A 978 -46.41 -75.68 -98.18
CA ARG A 978 -47.26 -75.40 -99.34
C ARG A 978 -46.95 -76.35 -100.49
N GLU A 979 -45.68 -76.56 -100.83
CA GLU A 979 -45.27 -77.53 -101.85
C GLU A 979 -45.69 -78.98 -101.51
N VAL A 980 -45.62 -79.38 -100.24
CA VAL A 980 -46.08 -80.69 -99.77
C VAL A 980 -47.60 -80.82 -99.93
N GLN A 981 -48.37 -79.79 -99.56
CA GLN A 981 -49.82 -79.75 -99.73
C GLN A 981 -50.23 -79.75 -101.20
N ASP A 982 -49.55 -78.98 -102.05
CA ASP A 982 -49.75 -78.96 -103.50
C ASP A 982 -49.50 -80.36 -104.08
N ALA A 983 -48.40 -81.02 -103.70
CA ALA A 983 -48.07 -82.38 -104.12
C ALA A 983 -49.13 -83.41 -103.66
N LYS A 984 -49.55 -83.38 -102.38
CA LYS A 984 -50.66 -84.22 -101.88
C LYS A 984 -51.94 -84.01 -102.70
N SER A 985 -52.30 -82.76 -103.00
CA SER A 985 -53.50 -82.43 -103.77
C SER A 985 -53.44 -82.95 -105.21
N GLN A 986 -52.27 -82.87 -105.86
CA GLN A 986 -52.06 -83.44 -107.20
C GLN A 986 -52.09 -84.97 -107.17
N LEU A 987 -51.55 -85.60 -106.13
CA LEU A 987 -51.51 -87.05 -106.00
C LEU A 987 -52.93 -87.62 -105.83
N ARG A 988 -53.77 -86.96 -105.01
CA ARG A 988 -55.21 -87.25 -104.90
C ARG A 988 -55.94 -87.06 -106.24
N LYS A 989 -55.71 -85.95 -106.96
CA LYS A 989 -56.28 -85.72 -108.30
C LYS A 989 -55.87 -86.80 -109.31
N ASN A 990 -54.59 -87.18 -109.33
CA ASN A 990 -54.07 -88.21 -110.23
C ASN A 990 -54.56 -89.62 -109.84
N ARG A 991 -54.73 -89.91 -108.55
CA ARG A 991 -55.35 -91.16 -108.05
C ARG A 991 -56.81 -91.26 -108.49
N LYS A 992 -57.63 -90.22 -108.28
CA LYS A 992 -59.01 -90.14 -108.79
C LYS A 992 -59.08 -90.35 -110.32
N MET A 993 -58.10 -89.84 -111.07
CA MET A 993 -58.01 -90.05 -112.53
C MET A 993 -57.51 -91.46 -112.92
N ALA A 994 -56.65 -92.07 -112.11
CA ALA A 994 -56.14 -93.43 -112.31
C ALA A 994 -57.20 -94.49 -111.98
N GLU A 995 -57.98 -94.30 -110.91
CA GLU A 995 -59.13 -95.15 -110.56
C GLU A 995 -60.22 -95.05 -111.64
N LYS A 996 -60.48 -93.84 -112.18
CA LYS A 996 -61.31 -93.65 -113.39
C LYS A 996 -60.84 -94.43 -114.61
N LYS A 997 -59.51 -94.55 -114.83
CA LYS A 997 -58.93 -95.37 -115.91
C LYS A 997 -58.95 -96.87 -115.61
N LYS A 998 -58.77 -97.28 -114.35
CA LYS A 998 -58.79 -98.69 -113.94
C LYS A 998 -60.18 -99.31 -114.09
N ALA A 999 -61.23 -98.49 -113.95
CA ALA A 999 -62.62 -98.86 -114.20
C ALA A 999 -62.96 -99.16 -115.68
N GLU A 1000 -62.07 -98.85 -116.64
CA GLU A 1000 -62.30 -99.13 -118.07
C GLU A 1000 -61.61 -100.43 -118.55
N GLY A 1001 -60.85 -101.11 -117.68
CA GLY A 1001 -59.99 -102.26 -118.04
C GLY A 1001 -60.49 -103.67 -117.67
N ALA A 1002 -61.57 -103.80 -116.89
CA ALA A 1002 -62.11 -105.11 -116.49
C ALA A 1002 -63.61 -105.19 -116.82
N GLY A 1003 -64.00 -106.18 -117.62
CA GLY A 1003 -65.36 -106.28 -118.16
C GLY A 1003 -66.42 -106.54 -117.09
N GLY A 1004 -67.36 -105.61 -116.93
CA GLY A 1004 -68.47 -105.73 -115.99
C GLY A 1004 -69.54 -104.65 -116.18
N LEU A 1005 -70.51 -104.94 -117.06
CA LEU A 1005 -71.78 -104.21 -117.24
C LEU A 1005 -71.69 -102.78 -117.83
N SER A 1006 -72.32 -102.59 -118.99
CA SER A 1006 -72.41 -101.30 -119.70
C SER A 1006 -73.06 -100.22 -118.82
N LYS A 1007 -72.57 -98.97 -118.92
CA LYS A 1007 -73.07 -97.80 -118.18
C LYS A 1007 -74.60 -97.60 -118.32
N GLN A 1008 -75.20 -97.97 -119.45
CA GLN A 1008 -76.66 -97.95 -119.63
C GLN A 1008 -77.41 -98.99 -118.77
N SER A 1009 -76.80 -100.13 -118.44
CA SER A 1009 -77.40 -101.14 -117.57
C SER A 1009 -77.30 -100.78 -116.09
N MET A 1010 -76.19 -100.15 -115.66
CA MET A 1010 -76.04 -99.64 -114.29
C MET A 1010 -76.99 -98.46 -114.02
N VAL A 1011 -77.08 -97.50 -114.94
CA VAL A 1011 -78.07 -96.40 -114.85
C VAL A 1011 -79.49 -96.94 -114.90
N LYS A 1012 -79.81 -97.95 -115.74
CA LYS A 1012 -81.14 -98.60 -115.69
C LYS A 1012 -81.39 -99.33 -114.36
N ALA A 1013 -80.39 -99.98 -113.77
CA ALA A 1013 -80.52 -100.64 -112.48
C ALA A 1013 -80.72 -99.63 -111.33
N GLN A 1014 -79.98 -98.51 -111.34
CA GLN A 1014 -80.17 -97.39 -110.40
C GLN A 1014 -81.53 -96.73 -110.58
N SER A 1015 -81.98 -96.50 -111.82
CA SER A 1015 -83.29 -95.93 -112.14
C SER A 1015 -84.45 -96.86 -111.75
N ILE A 1016 -84.29 -98.18 -111.96
CA ILE A 1016 -85.25 -99.20 -111.49
C ILE A 1016 -85.23 -99.28 -109.95
N ALA A 1017 -84.07 -99.23 -109.30
CA ALA A 1017 -83.97 -99.23 -107.84
C ALA A 1017 -84.61 -97.98 -107.24
N ALA A 1018 -84.34 -96.79 -107.79
CA ALA A 1018 -85.00 -95.53 -107.45
C ALA A 1018 -86.53 -95.63 -107.62
N SER A 1019 -86.99 -96.20 -108.74
CA SER A 1019 -88.42 -96.41 -109.01
C SER A 1019 -89.09 -97.48 -108.13
N ILE A 1020 -88.36 -98.47 -107.61
CA ILE A 1020 -88.88 -99.50 -106.70
C ILE A 1020 -88.88 -99.00 -105.24
N LEU A 1021 -87.82 -98.29 -104.84
CA LEU A 1021 -87.65 -97.74 -103.49
C LEU A 1021 -88.35 -96.37 -103.32
N ASN A 1022 -88.88 -95.80 -104.40
CA ASN A 1022 -89.62 -94.55 -104.43
C ASN A 1022 -88.81 -93.34 -103.92
N MET A 1023 -87.51 -93.32 -104.27
CA MET A 1023 -86.52 -92.29 -103.95
C MET A 1023 -85.93 -91.71 -105.24
N THR A 1024 -85.32 -90.52 -105.22
CA THR A 1024 -84.74 -89.95 -106.45
C THR A 1024 -83.38 -90.58 -106.77
N GLU A 1025 -82.96 -90.48 -108.04
CA GLU A 1025 -81.64 -90.98 -108.47
C GLU A 1025 -80.47 -90.25 -107.78
N MET A 1026 -80.70 -89.06 -107.20
CA MET A 1026 -79.71 -88.31 -106.41
C MET A 1026 -79.55 -88.92 -105.01
N ASP A 1027 -80.66 -89.17 -104.31
CA ASP A 1027 -80.67 -89.72 -102.94
C ASP A 1027 -80.03 -91.13 -102.88
N LEU A 1028 -80.15 -91.89 -103.98
CA LEU A 1028 -79.52 -93.20 -104.12
C LEU A 1028 -78.02 -93.11 -104.43
N ALA A 1029 -77.54 -92.02 -105.04
CA ALA A 1029 -76.12 -91.79 -105.27
C ALA A 1029 -75.41 -91.34 -103.98
N GLU A 1030 -76.04 -90.47 -103.20
CA GLU A 1030 -75.49 -89.95 -101.93
C GLU A 1030 -75.28 -91.04 -100.87
N MET A 1031 -76.14 -92.08 -100.83
CA MET A 1031 -75.93 -93.26 -99.96
C MET A 1031 -74.86 -94.25 -100.49
N LEU A 1032 -74.34 -94.07 -101.70
CA LEU A 1032 -73.37 -94.98 -102.33
C LEU A 1032 -71.96 -94.39 -102.46
N ASP A 1033 -71.79 -93.07 -102.29
CA ASP A 1033 -70.47 -92.47 -102.08
C ASP A 1033 -70.01 -92.74 -100.64
N THR A 1034 -68.91 -93.48 -100.49
CA THR A 1034 -68.32 -93.79 -99.18
C THR A 1034 -67.27 -92.73 -98.81
N ASP A 1035 -67.50 -91.99 -97.72
CA ASP A 1035 -66.75 -90.80 -97.28
C ASP A 1035 -65.25 -91.01 -96.90
N GLU A 1036 -64.67 -92.21 -97.07
CA GLU A 1036 -63.30 -92.51 -96.59
C GLU A 1036 -62.20 -91.62 -97.20
N GLU A 1037 -62.44 -90.92 -98.32
CA GLU A 1037 -61.48 -89.94 -98.85
C GLU A 1037 -61.52 -88.54 -98.20
N GLU A 1038 -62.60 -88.14 -97.50
CA GLU A 1038 -62.66 -86.81 -96.85
C GLU A 1038 -61.95 -86.79 -95.48
N ASP A 1039 -62.08 -87.87 -94.69
CA ASP A 1039 -61.42 -87.99 -93.39
C ASP A 1039 -59.87 -87.98 -93.51
N ASP A 1040 -59.33 -88.63 -94.55
CA ASP A 1040 -57.88 -88.65 -94.85
C ASP A 1040 -57.34 -87.22 -95.15
N VAL A 1041 -58.16 -86.35 -95.74
CA VAL A 1041 -57.79 -84.94 -96.01
C VAL A 1041 -57.67 -84.14 -94.71
N ALA A 1042 -58.60 -84.36 -93.76
CA ALA A 1042 -58.60 -83.69 -92.46
C ALA A 1042 -57.42 -84.15 -91.59
N ALA A 1043 -57.08 -85.44 -91.62
CA ALA A 1043 -55.95 -86.01 -90.90
C ALA A 1043 -54.59 -85.47 -91.40
N ASP A 1044 -54.42 -85.31 -92.72
CA ASP A 1044 -53.22 -84.70 -93.30
C ASP A 1044 -53.03 -83.24 -92.88
N SER A 1045 -54.10 -82.45 -92.93
CA SER A 1045 -54.04 -81.01 -92.62
C SER A 1045 -53.65 -80.74 -91.16
N ARG A 1046 -54.07 -81.60 -90.22
CA ARG A 1046 -53.66 -81.51 -88.80
C ARG A 1046 -52.17 -81.78 -88.62
N ARG A 1047 -51.64 -82.84 -89.23
CA ARG A 1047 -50.21 -83.20 -89.16
C ARG A 1047 -49.31 -82.14 -89.80
N ASP A 1048 -49.79 -81.48 -90.84
CA ASP A 1048 -49.09 -80.37 -91.50
C ASP A 1048 -49.05 -79.10 -90.61
N GLN A 1049 -50.13 -78.81 -89.87
CA GLN A 1049 -50.17 -77.71 -88.89
C GLN A 1049 -49.28 -77.97 -87.66
N GLU A 1050 -49.36 -79.17 -87.06
CA GLU A 1050 -48.54 -79.56 -85.89
C GLU A 1050 -47.03 -79.44 -86.18
N TRP A 1051 -46.62 -79.75 -87.41
CA TRP A 1051 -45.24 -79.56 -87.86
C TRP A 1051 -44.84 -78.09 -87.95
N LEU A 1052 -45.71 -77.22 -88.50
CA LEU A 1052 -45.45 -75.78 -88.57
C LEU A 1052 -45.27 -75.19 -87.17
N ASP A 1053 -46.14 -75.57 -86.24
CA ASP A 1053 -46.09 -75.14 -84.85
C ASP A 1053 -44.80 -75.62 -84.14
N GLN A 1054 -44.33 -76.83 -84.46
CA GLN A 1054 -43.05 -77.34 -83.96
C GLN A 1054 -41.84 -76.55 -84.51
N VAL A 1055 -41.85 -76.14 -85.79
CA VAL A 1055 -40.81 -75.24 -86.33
C VAL A 1055 -40.86 -73.86 -85.65
N MET A 1056 -42.04 -73.29 -85.48
CA MET A 1056 -42.25 -72.02 -84.77
C MET A 1056 -41.76 -72.08 -83.32
N LYS A 1057 -42.01 -73.19 -82.62
CA LYS A 1057 -41.56 -73.43 -81.24
C LYS A 1057 -40.04 -73.58 -81.13
N ILE A 1058 -39.35 -74.09 -82.14
CA ILE A 1058 -37.87 -74.11 -82.19
C ILE A 1058 -37.33 -72.69 -82.40
N LEU A 1059 -37.96 -71.90 -83.29
CA LEU A 1059 -37.55 -70.51 -83.56
C LEU A 1059 -37.81 -69.53 -82.40
N GLN A 1060 -38.75 -69.83 -81.51
CA GLN A 1060 -39.03 -69.02 -80.30
C GLN A 1060 -38.07 -69.29 -79.12
N GLN A 1061 -37.16 -70.25 -79.23
CA GLN A 1061 -36.17 -70.51 -78.17
C GLN A 1061 -35.10 -69.41 -78.15
N GLN A 1062 -34.56 -69.08 -76.96
CA GLN A 1062 -33.50 -68.06 -76.82
C GLN A 1062 -32.26 -68.35 -77.69
N ILE A 1063 -32.01 -69.63 -77.98
CA ILE A 1063 -31.03 -70.08 -78.97
C ILE A 1063 -31.74 -71.11 -79.87
N PRO A 1064 -32.24 -70.74 -81.05
CA PRO A 1064 -32.88 -71.69 -81.95
C PRO A 1064 -31.82 -72.67 -82.46
N SER A 1065 -31.98 -73.96 -82.10
CA SER A 1065 -31.02 -74.99 -82.51
C SER A 1065 -31.12 -75.27 -84.00
N ALA A 1066 -30.10 -74.84 -84.75
CA ALA A 1066 -29.99 -75.07 -86.19
C ALA A 1066 -30.03 -76.57 -86.56
N ALA A 1067 -29.51 -77.45 -85.70
CA ALA A 1067 -29.54 -78.90 -85.91
C ALA A 1067 -30.98 -79.46 -85.85
N LEU A 1068 -31.72 -79.13 -84.78
CA LEU A 1068 -33.13 -79.53 -84.63
C LEU A 1068 -34.01 -78.95 -85.73
N LEU A 1069 -33.77 -77.70 -86.13
CA LEU A 1069 -34.53 -77.05 -87.19
C LEU A 1069 -34.26 -77.68 -88.56
N MET A 1070 -32.99 -77.98 -88.87
CA MET A 1070 -32.62 -78.71 -90.09
C MET A 1070 -33.20 -80.12 -90.13
N GLU A 1071 -33.24 -80.83 -89.00
CA GLU A 1071 -33.83 -82.16 -88.91
C GLU A 1071 -35.34 -82.13 -89.21
N VAL A 1072 -36.07 -81.21 -88.58
CA VAL A 1072 -37.52 -81.04 -88.77
C VAL A 1072 -37.87 -80.57 -90.19
N LEU A 1073 -37.09 -79.67 -90.80
CA LEU A 1073 -37.23 -79.32 -92.22
C LEU A 1073 -36.92 -80.50 -93.15
N CYS A 1074 -35.83 -81.25 -92.89
CA CYS A 1074 -35.46 -82.41 -93.68
C CYS A 1074 -36.55 -83.49 -93.69
N VAL A 1075 -37.31 -83.66 -92.61
CA VAL A 1075 -38.45 -84.60 -92.58
C VAL A 1075 -39.52 -84.20 -93.60
N LYS A 1076 -39.96 -82.93 -93.63
CA LYS A 1076 -40.94 -82.48 -94.66
C LYS A 1076 -40.36 -82.45 -96.06
N MET A 1077 -39.09 -82.11 -96.25
CA MET A 1077 -38.45 -82.20 -97.58
C MET A 1077 -38.36 -83.65 -98.09
N LYS A 1078 -38.17 -84.63 -97.20
CA LYS A 1078 -38.27 -86.06 -97.54
C LYS A 1078 -39.71 -86.47 -97.87
N GLU A 1079 -40.71 -86.00 -97.10
CA GLU A 1079 -42.13 -86.20 -97.42
C GLU A 1079 -42.46 -85.62 -98.81
N ARG A 1080 -42.05 -84.38 -99.10
CA ARG A 1080 -42.16 -83.73 -100.42
C ARG A 1080 -41.55 -84.60 -101.52
N LYS A 1081 -40.32 -85.09 -101.30
CA LYS A 1081 -39.61 -85.95 -102.25
C LYS A 1081 -40.39 -87.22 -102.56
N VAL A 1082 -40.82 -87.97 -101.54
CA VAL A 1082 -41.58 -89.22 -101.69
C VAL A 1082 -42.90 -88.97 -102.43
N LEU A 1083 -43.61 -87.88 -102.10
CA LEU A 1083 -44.84 -87.48 -102.81
C LEU A 1083 -44.57 -87.14 -104.29
N THR A 1084 -43.47 -86.44 -104.59
CA THR A 1084 -43.10 -86.15 -105.99
C THR A 1084 -42.64 -87.39 -106.77
N GLU A 1085 -41.97 -88.35 -106.12
CA GLU A 1085 -41.60 -89.64 -106.72
C GLU A 1085 -42.83 -90.51 -107.00
N ALA A 1086 -43.81 -90.52 -106.09
CA ALA A 1086 -45.10 -91.19 -106.29
C ALA A 1086 -45.96 -90.52 -107.39
N LEU A 1087 -45.93 -89.19 -107.51
CA LEU A 1087 -46.52 -88.47 -108.65
C LEU A 1087 -45.87 -88.87 -110.00
N ALA A 1088 -44.54 -89.00 -110.03
CA ALA A 1088 -43.80 -89.44 -111.22
C ALA A 1088 -44.10 -90.92 -111.59
N ALA A 1089 -44.19 -91.80 -110.59
CA ALA A 1089 -44.57 -93.21 -110.80
C ALA A 1089 -46.00 -93.37 -111.33
N LEU A 1090 -46.93 -92.48 -110.96
CA LEU A 1090 -48.29 -92.44 -111.51
C LEU A 1090 -48.38 -91.84 -112.93
N THR A 1091 -47.33 -91.20 -113.43
CA THR A 1091 -47.30 -90.57 -114.77
C THR A 1091 -46.41 -91.29 -115.79
N THR A 1092 -45.63 -92.30 -115.39
CA THR A 1092 -44.72 -93.04 -116.28
C THR A 1092 -45.23 -94.46 -116.61
N PRO A 1093 -45.59 -94.76 -117.87
CA PRO A 1093 -45.67 -96.14 -118.35
C PRO A 1093 -44.25 -96.62 -118.67
N VAL A 1094 -43.73 -97.57 -117.89
CA VAL A 1094 -42.45 -98.24 -118.19
C VAL A 1094 -42.73 -99.55 -118.95
N SER A 1095 -42.11 -99.66 -120.13
CA SER A 1095 -42.14 -100.84 -120.99
C SER A 1095 -41.13 -101.91 -120.54
N GLU A 1096 -41.35 -103.14 -121.05
CA GLU A 1096 -40.40 -104.27 -121.18
C GLU A 1096 -40.48 -105.47 -120.21
N ILE A 1097 -41.33 -106.44 -120.62
CA ILE A 1097 -41.03 -107.88 -120.82
C ILE A 1097 -40.26 -108.64 -119.71
N ALA A 1098 -41.02 -109.31 -118.83
CA ALA A 1098 -40.90 -110.75 -118.53
C ALA A 1098 -42.16 -111.23 -117.77
#